data_AF-A0A956WI82-F1
#
_entry.id   AF-A0A956WI82-F1
#
_cell.length_a   1.000
_cell.length_b   1.000
_cell.length_c   1.000
_cell.angle_alpha   90.00
_cell.angle_beta   90.00
_cell.angle_gamma   90.00
#
_symmetry.space_group_name_H-M   'P 1'
#
loop_
_entity.id
_entity.type
_entity.pdbx_description
1 polymer ?
#
loop_
_entity_poly.entity_id
_entity_poly.type
_entity_poly.pdbx_seq_one_letter_code
_entity_poly.pdbx_strand_id
1 'polypeptide(L)'
;MSSAGATQERGPGLRPPADSHRLLAPALADLLAITALLVVTAAVAANRFVFDSWLTRMDLLTFFLPWYTFLGDRLREFAVPGWNPHLFSGAPFAGDPESGWMYAPAMAAFTLFSEATAAFKGMVALHLLIAGLTTYAVSRVLGMGAFASLTAATLYITGPFLHWTTHCCLIFSQFATWIPLSLLGVELALRATRWRERALPWFLTGFAISQMAAGWIGEGWLYAFLLPAAYTGYRALLSPPRPGVPLEKRFWSGAATVMASLGLGAALGAAGMLPRYVVNAETNLAGGDYSQLEGGGVLNPPWTLDYLLAQTLGVGSGYHYRAAALGGVVLVLAMLALPLVKERFAAPFFALLTLSAMVLTLDTTPLHHLFYLIPRFQEFHEHDAWRTMSLAAFGPAMLAAAAIEGLPAWRGRQRILPVVVAPFVLLVMVDIILRRQGSSLGWPPLLAAAIATLLLVTYVAAPAPEVRQIVPLLLLASALIFPTGLELTATWLGWPQDRAIARQLSHDASAEAGLAEEVLRNDPGGAGEFLQAQQAATGPFRYVGYGGVGFPGDELRASNYMQRRLDPAVQALLVNGRSVFLGLDEIQGYNPLQLQRYVEFVTAMNGEGQDYHTAFLLPSGTSSPLLDLLDVRYVVVDASLPQDREDIAALRQGRRAVFRNDAVVVHESEDG
;
A
#
# COMPACT_ATOMS: atom_id res chain seq x y z
N MET A 1 -40.50 -30.20 -76.97
CA MET A 1 -41.41 -30.55 -75.85
C MET A 1 -40.62 -31.33 -74.83
N SER A 2 -40.60 -30.82 -73.59
CA SER A 2 -40.29 -31.46 -72.29
C SER A 2 -39.33 -32.66 -72.24
N SER A 3 -38.16 -32.47 -71.62
CA SER A 3 -37.50 -33.50 -70.82
C SER A 3 -37.34 -32.99 -69.39
N ALA A 4 -37.86 -33.74 -68.42
CA ALA A 4 -37.60 -33.52 -67.00
C ALA A 4 -37.28 -34.90 -66.38
N GLY A 5 -35.99 -35.08 -66.10
CA GLY A 5 -35.39 -36.27 -65.51
C GLY A 5 -35.43 -36.26 -63.99
N ALA A 6 -35.32 -37.46 -63.46
CA ALA A 6 -35.34 -37.83 -62.05
C ALA A 6 -34.32 -37.07 -61.19
N THR A 7 -34.77 -36.66 -60.00
CA THR A 7 -33.95 -36.09 -58.93
C THR A 7 -33.30 -37.20 -58.10
N GLN A 8 -31.97 -37.18 -58.04
CA GLN A 8 -31.12 -38.08 -57.27
C GLN A 8 -30.81 -37.46 -55.90
N GLU A 9 -30.96 -38.26 -54.83
CA GLU A 9 -30.63 -37.92 -53.45
C GLU A 9 -29.14 -37.57 -53.27
N ARG A 10 -28.85 -36.53 -52.46
CA ARG A 10 -27.50 -36.21 -51.96
C ARG A 10 -27.44 -36.43 -50.45
N GLY A 11 -26.52 -37.28 -50.01
CA GLY A 11 -26.24 -37.61 -48.61
C GLY A 11 -25.61 -36.48 -47.79
N PRO A 12 -25.36 -36.73 -46.48
CA PRO A 12 -24.90 -35.71 -45.53
C PRO A 12 -23.43 -35.34 -45.79
N GLY A 13 -23.18 -34.05 -46.04
CA GLY A 13 -21.85 -33.50 -46.25
C GLY A 13 -20.97 -33.57 -44.98
N LEU A 14 -19.74 -34.06 -45.16
CA LEU A 14 -18.65 -34.01 -44.20
C LEU A 14 -18.44 -32.59 -43.65
N ARG A 15 -18.41 -32.45 -42.32
CA ARG A 15 -17.95 -31.23 -41.64
C ARG A 15 -16.48 -30.98 -42.00
N PRO A 16 -16.07 -29.75 -42.38
CA PRO A 16 -14.66 -29.45 -42.55
C PRO A 16 -13.92 -29.57 -41.20
N PRO A 17 -12.63 -29.93 -41.21
CA PRO A 17 -11.83 -30.01 -40.00
C PRO A 17 -11.81 -28.65 -39.28
N ALA A 18 -11.98 -28.68 -37.96
CA ALA A 18 -11.93 -27.48 -37.13
C ALA A 18 -10.56 -26.79 -37.28
N ASP A 19 -10.55 -25.56 -37.79
CA ASP A 19 -9.37 -24.70 -37.93
C ASP A 19 -8.69 -24.46 -36.56
N SER A 20 -7.67 -25.25 -36.26
CA SER A 20 -6.78 -25.06 -35.10
C SER A 20 -6.09 -23.69 -35.09
N HIS A 21 -5.97 -23.04 -36.25
CA HIS A 21 -5.34 -21.71 -36.40
C HIS A 21 -6.14 -20.55 -35.80
N ARG A 22 -7.47 -20.65 -35.64
CA ARG A 22 -8.30 -19.54 -35.07
C ARG A 22 -8.28 -19.50 -33.54
N LEU A 23 -8.04 -20.62 -32.88
CA LEU A 23 -7.95 -20.71 -31.40
C LEU A 23 -6.57 -20.25 -30.87
N LEU A 24 -5.53 -20.29 -31.73
CA LEU A 24 -4.17 -19.91 -31.35
C LEU A 24 -3.95 -18.39 -31.29
N ALA A 25 -4.64 -17.60 -32.13
CA ALA A 25 -4.43 -16.15 -32.18
C ALA A 25 -4.81 -15.41 -30.88
N PRO A 26 -5.94 -15.73 -30.20
CA PRO A 26 -6.26 -15.16 -28.89
C PRO A 26 -5.26 -15.57 -27.81
N ALA A 27 -4.86 -16.85 -27.80
CA ALA A 27 -3.91 -17.37 -26.82
C ALA A 27 -2.52 -16.75 -26.97
N LEU A 28 -2.05 -16.53 -28.21
CA LEU A 28 -0.79 -15.83 -28.49
C LEU A 28 -0.85 -14.36 -28.06
N ALA A 29 -1.97 -13.68 -28.31
CA ALA A 29 -2.13 -12.29 -27.87
C ALA A 29 -2.11 -12.17 -26.34
N ASP A 30 -2.77 -13.10 -25.64
CA ASP A 30 -2.75 -13.15 -24.18
C ASP A 30 -1.34 -13.47 -23.65
N LEU A 31 -0.62 -14.42 -24.27
CA LEU A 31 0.77 -14.74 -23.93
C LEU A 31 1.71 -13.54 -24.10
N LEU A 32 1.63 -12.84 -25.24
CA LEU A 32 2.45 -11.65 -25.50
C LEU A 32 2.14 -10.53 -24.52
N ALA A 33 0.85 -10.33 -24.21
CA ALA A 33 0.42 -9.32 -23.26
C ALA A 33 0.92 -9.61 -21.84
N ILE A 34 0.77 -10.85 -21.35
CA ILE A 34 1.29 -11.27 -20.05
C ILE A 34 2.82 -11.15 -20.02
N THR A 35 3.50 -11.56 -21.09
CA THR A 35 4.97 -11.42 -21.18
C THR A 35 5.39 -9.94 -21.09
N ALA A 36 4.73 -9.04 -21.83
CA ALA A 36 4.99 -7.60 -21.74
C ALA A 36 4.73 -7.05 -20.34
N LEU A 37 3.65 -7.48 -19.67
CA LEU A 37 3.34 -7.11 -18.30
C LEU A 37 4.43 -7.57 -17.33
N LEU A 38 4.93 -8.79 -17.48
CA LEU A 38 6.02 -9.32 -16.66
C LEU A 38 7.31 -8.54 -16.88
N VAL A 39 7.62 -8.13 -18.12
CA VAL A 39 8.78 -7.26 -18.41
C VAL A 39 8.65 -5.90 -17.74
N VAL A 40 7.48 -5.25 -17.82
CA VAL A 40 7.24 -3.97 -17.13
C VAL A 40 7.36 -4.13 -15.62
N THR A 41 6.76 -5.19 -15.07
CA THR A 41 6.82 -5.51 -13.63
C THR A 41 8.27 -5.72 -13.19
N ALA A 42 9.03 -6.50 -13.96
CA ALA A 42 10.44 -6.78 -13.68
C ALA A 42 11.31 -5.51 -13.78
N ALA A 43 11.07 -4.63 -14.76
CA ALA A 43 11.81 -3.38 -14.89
C ALA A 43 11.58 -2.44 -13.69
N VAL A 44 10.33 -2.32 -13.25
CA VAL A 44 9.97 -1.51 -12.07
C VAL A 44 10.51 -2.13 -10.79
N ALA A 45 10.36 -3.44 -10.60
CA ALA A 45 10.92 -4.15 -9.45
C ALA A 45 12.45 -4.02 -9.43
N ALA A 46 13.14 -4.25 -10.54
CA ALA A 46 14.60 -4.11 -10.64
C ALA A 46 15.06 -2.71 -10.21
N ASN A 47 14.34 -1.65 -10.59
CA ASN A 47 14.64 -0.31 -10.10
C ASN A 47 14.56 -0.21 -8.56
N ARG A 48 13.59 -0.88 -7.92
CA ARG A 48 13.49 -0.91 -6.44
C ARG A 48 14.54 -1.81 -5.79
N PHE A 49 15.00 -2.84 -6.47
CA PHE A 49 16.06 -3.73 -5.98
C PHE A 49 17.45 -3.08 -6.01
N VAL A 50 17.71 -2.19 -6.97
CA VAL A 50 19.00 -1.49 -7.11
C VAL A 50 19.26 -0.52 -5.96
N PHE A 51 18.22 0.12 -5.42
CA PHE A 51 18.37 1.14 -4.37
C PHE A 51 17.88 0.59 -3.02
N ASP A 52 18.61 0.88 -1.96
CA ASP A 52 18.22 0.54 -0.58
C ASP A 52 17.72 1.76 0.20
N SER A 53 18.06 2.97 -0.24
CA SER A 53 17.70 4.24 0.41
C SER A 53 16.20 4.38 0.70
N TRP A 54 15.30 3.82 -0.11
CA TRP A 54 13.85 3.90 0.14
C TRP A 54 13.39 3.08 1.36
N LEU A 55 14.12 2.03 1.74
CA LEU A 55 13.85 1.27 2.97
C LEU A 55 14.17 2.05 4.23
N THR A 56 14.93 3.15 4.13
CA THR A 56 15.26 4.02 5.26
C THR A 56 14.11 4.94 5.68
N ARG A 57 12.94 4.83 5.06
CA ARG A 57 11.75 5.59 5.46
C ARG A 57 11.33 5.22 6.87
N MET A 58 10.80 6.21 7.61
CA MET A 58 10.55 6.12 9.06
C MET A 58 9.92 4.79 9.46
N ASP A 59 8.67 4.54 9.08
CA ASP A 59 7.96 3.31 9.49
C ASP A 59 8.57 2.05 8.87
N LEU A 60 9.11 2.14 7.64
CA LEU A 60 9.71 0.98 6.99
C LEU A 60 10.91 0.44 7.78
N LEU A 61 11.81 1.33 8.18
CA LEU A 61 13.02 0.98 8.91
C LEU A 61 12.74 0.61 10.37
N THR A 62 11.93 1.40 11.05
CA THR A 62 11.81 1.34 12.51
C THR A 62 10.67 0.46 13.01
N PHE A 63 9.71 0.12 12.13
CA PHE A 63 8.57 -0.73 12.46
C PHE A 63 8.51 -1.97 11.56
N PHE A 64 8.26 -1.80 10.26
CA PHE A 64 7.93 -2.94 9.40
C PHE A 64 9.09 -3.92 9.22
N LEU A 65 10.32 -3.44 8.97
CA LEU A 65 11.50 -4.31 8.81
C LEU A 65 11.79 -5.16 10.05
N PRO A 66 11.90 -4.62 11.28
CA PRO A 66 12.16 -5.43 12.45
C PRO A 66 11.01 -6.42 12.74
N TRP A 67 9.75 -5.97 12.67
CA TRP A 67 8.61 -6.83 12.94
C TRP A 67 8.48 -7.96 11.91
N TYR A 68 8.71 -7.70 10.62
CA TYR A 68 8.61 -8.75 9.60
C TYR A 68 9.81 -9.69 9.64
N THR A 69 10.99 -9.20 10.02
CA THR A 69 12.14 -10.08 10.31
C THR A 69 11.80 -11.04 11.44
N PHE A 70 11.24 -10.55 12.54
CA PHE A 70 10.79 -11.39 13.65
C PHE A 70 9.71 -12.41 13.21
N LEU A 71 8.73 -12.00 12.40
CA LEU A 71 7.74 -12.91 11.80
C LEU A 71 8.42 -14.05 11.04
N GLY A 72 9.34 -13.72 10.14
CA GLY A 72 10.08 -14.69 9.34
C GLY A 72 10.90 -15.65 10.18
N ASP A 73 11.59 -15.14 11.21
CA ASP A 73 12.39 -15.94 12.14
C ASP A 73 11.51 -16.97 12.88
N ARG A 74 10.38 -16.55 13.45
CA ARG A 74 9.46 -17.45 14.14
C ARG A 74 8.82 -18.47 13.22
N LEU A 75 8.45 -18.08 12.00
CA LEU A 75 7.88 -18.99 11.02
C LEU A 75 8.89 -20.06 10.55
N ARG A 76 10.17 -19.71 10.39
CA ARG A 76 11.23 -20.69 10.07
C ARG A 76 11.43 -21.71 11.19
N GLU A 77 11.11 -21.34 12.43
CA GLU A 77 11.10 -22.23 13.60
C GLU A 77 9.77 -22.99 13.78
N PHE A 78 8.82 -22.87 12.84
CA PHE A 78 7.46 -23.40 12.95
C PHE A 78 6.69 -22.89 14.18
N ALA A 79 7.05 -21.70 14.67
CA ALA A 79 6.40 -21.03 15.80
C ALA A 79 5.34 -20.02 15.32
N VAL A 80 4.28 -19.88 16.12
CA VAL A 80 3.30 -18.78 15.97
C VAL A 80 3.83 -17.59 16.78
N PRO A 81 4.07 -16.42 16.16
CA PRO A 81 4.61 -15.26 16.86
C PRO A 81 3.52 -14.60 17.71
N GLY A 82 3.27 -15.13 18.91
CA GLY A 82 2.26 -14.58 19.83
C GLY A 82 2.73 -13.35 20.60
N TRP A 83 4.03 -13.27 20.90
CA TRP A 83 4.63 -12.25 21.76
C TRP A 83 6.01 -11.85 21.20
N ASN A 84 6.26 -10.54 21.13
CA ASN A 84 7.56 -9.97 20.79
C ASN A 84 8.20 -9.43 22.08
N PRO A 85 9.22 -10.09 22.65
CA PRO A 85 9.83 -9.65 23.90
C PRO A 85 10.72 -8.42 23.74
N HIS A 86 11.08 -8.09 22.49
CA HIS A 86 12.20 -7.19 22.21
C HIS A 86 11.84 -5.71 22.29
N LEU A 87 10.56 -5.33 22.37
CA LEU A 87 10.09 -3.93 22.40
C LEU A 87 9.06 -3.74 23.52
N PHE A 88 9.02 -2.54 24.10
CA PHE A 88 8.04 -2.15 25.13
C PHE A 88 8.01 -3.08 26.36
N SER A 89 9.14 -3.68 26.74
CA SER A 89 9.18 -4.75 27.76
C SER A 89 8.36 -6.01 27.40
N GLY A 90 7.95 -6.12 26.14
CA GLY A 90 7.11 -7.16 25.56
C GLY A 90 5.83 -6.60 24.92
N ALA A 91 5.57 -7.00 23.68
CA ALA A 91 4.41 -6.57 22.90
C ALA A 91 3.62 -7.75 22.29
N PRO A 92 2.29 -7.67 22.18
CA PRO A 92 1.44 -8.72 21.63
C PRO A 92 1.54 -8.82 20.10
N PHE A 93 2.49 -9.61 19.59
CA PHE A 93 2.82 -9.64 18.16
C PHE A 93 1.66 -10.11 17.24
N ALA A 94 1.04 -11.25 17.53
CA ALA A 94 -0.08 -11.75 16.72
C ALA A 94 -1.33 -10.85 16.83
N GLY A 95 -1.45 -10.12 17.93
CA GLY A 95 -2.52 -9.16 18.18
C GLY A 95 -2.25 -7.76 17.63
N ASP A 96 -1.08 -7.54 17.05
CA ASP A 96 -0.73 -6.30 16.40
C ASP A 96 -1.31 -6.23 14.96
N PRO A 97 -1.98 -5.13 14.58
CA PRO A 97 -2.58 -4.89 13.27
C PRO A 97 -1.61 -4.97 12.09
N GLU A 98 -0.35 -4.57 12.29
CA GLU A 98 0.61 -4.31 11.23
C GLU A 98 1.81 -5.26 11.26
N SER A 99 1.86 -6.20 12.20
CA SER A 99 2.91 -7.22 12.38
C SER A 99 3.14 -8.19 11.21
N GLY A 100 2.27 -8.16 10.19
CA GLY A 100 2.36 -9.05 9.03
C GLY A 100 1.87 -10.47 9.31
N TRP A 101 1.50 -10.79 10.55
CA TRP A 101 0.84 -12.05 10.87
C TRP A 101 -0.43 -12.24 10.04
N MET A 102 -0.58 -13.41 9.43
CA MET A 102 -1.66 -13.76 8.47
C MET A 102 -1.71 -12.94 7.18
N TYR A 103 -0.73 -12.08 6.93
CA TYR A 103 -0.54 -11.41 5.64
C TYR A 103 0.43 -12.22 4.77
N ALA A 104 -0.12 -12.95 3.79
CA ALA A 104 0.60 -13.97 3.02
C ALA A 104 1.88 -13.44 2.33
N PRO A 105 1.92 -12.24 1.73
CA PRO A 105 3.15 -11.72 1.14
C PRO A 105 4.29 -11.50 2.15
N ALA A 106 3.99 -10.95 3.33
CA ALA A 106 4.99 -10.76 4.39
C ALA A 106 5.45 -12.12 4.94
N MET A 107 4.50 -13.00 5.29
CA MET A 107 4.82 -14.34 5.78
C MET A 107 5.69 -15.12 4.78
N ALA A 108 5.33 -15.12 3.49
CA ALA A 108 6.09 -15.84 2.47
C ALA A 108 7.48 -15.25 2.27
N ALA A 109 7.59 -13.93 2.06
CA ALA A 109 8.87 -13.30 1.75
C ALA A 109 9.86 -13.39 2.92
N PHE A 110 9.42 -13.09 4.14
CA PHE A 110 10.29 -13.11 5.31
C PHE A 110 10.56 -14.53 5.83
N THR A 111 9.72 -15.52 5.54
CA THR A 111 10.09 -16.92 5.83
C THR A 111 11.13 -17.42 4.83
N LEU A 112 10.99 -17.09 3.54
CA LEU A 112 11.86 -17.59 2.47
C LEU A 112 13.25 -16.93 2.44
N PHE A 113 13.34 -15.64 2.79
CA PHE A 113 14.59 -14.88 2.77
C PHE A 113 14.99 -14.48 4.19
N SER A 114 16.24 -14.76 4.58
CA SER A 114 16.78 -14.41 5.89
C SER A 114 17.30 -12.97 5.99
N GLU A 115 17.66 -12.38 4.84
CA GLU A 115 18.10 -11.00 4.73
C GLU A 115 16.88 -10.08 4.64
N ALA A 116 16.75 -9.16 5.61
CA ALA A 116 15.55 -8.35 5.80
C ALA A 116 15.23 -7.44 4.59
N THR A 117 16.25 -6.81 4.01
CA THR A 117 16.14 -5.92 2.84
C THR A 117 15.66 -6.70 1.60
N ALA A 118 16.27 -7.87 1.34
CA ALA A 118 15.89 -8.75 0.24
C ALA A 118 14.46 -9.30 0.41
N ALA A 119 14.09 -9.71 1.63
CA ALA A 119 12.73 -10.14 1.95
C ALA A 119 11.70 -9.03 1.66
N PHE A 120 11.97 -7.81 2.11
CA PHE A 120 11.07 -6.68 1.91
C PHE A 120 10.91 -6.33 0.41
N LYS A 121 12.04 -6.26 -0.32
CA LYS A 121 12.06 -6.07 -1.78
C LYS A 121 11.29 -7.19 -2.51
N GLY A 122 11.43 -8.44 -2.06
CA GLY A 122 10.69 -9.59 -2.55
C GLY A 122 9.17 -9.48 -2.33
N MET A 123 8.75 -9.02 -1.15
CA MET A 123 7.34 -8.75 -0.85
C MET A 123 6.76 -7.69 -1.79
N VAL A 124 7.48 -6.59 -2.03
CA VAL A 124 7.05 -5.55 -2.98
C VAL A 124 6.92 -6.09 -4.41
N ALA A 125 7.86 -6.92 -4.86
CA ALA A 125 7.76 -7.59 -6.17
C ALA A 125 6.53 -8.50 -6.25
N LEU A 126 6.21 -9.22 -5.17
CA LEU A 126 5.02 -10.06 -5.09
C LEU A 126 3.73 -9.24 -5.15
N HIS A 127 3.67 -8.09 -4.48
CA HIS A 127 2.53 -7.15 -4.59
C HIS A 127 2.31 -6.71 -6.05
N LEU A 128 3.37 -6.26 -6.73
CA LEU A 128 3.29 -5.83 -8.13
C LEU A 128 2.82 -6.97 -9.06
N LEU A 129 3.33 -8.18 -8.85
CA LEU A 129 2.96 -9.35 -9.65
C LEU A 129 1.49 -9.72 -9.46
N ILE A 130 1.02 -9.83 -8.20
CA ILE A 130 -0.37 -10.17 -7.89
C ILE A 130 -1.31 -9.10 -8.42
N ALA A 131 -1.04 -7.82 -8.13
CA ALA A 131 -1.84 -6.70 -8.58
C ALA A 131 -1.95 -6.65 -10.11
N GLY A 132 -0.83 -6.81 -10.82
CA GLY A 132 -0.79 -6.79 -12.28
C GLY A 132 -1.54 -7.96 -12.91
N LEU A 133 -1.23 -9.19 -12.51
CA LEU A 133 -1.85 -10.39 -13.10
C LEU A 133 -3.36 -10.47 -12.83
N THR A 134 -3.80 -10.09 -11.63
CA THR A 134 -5.22 -10.12 -11.28
C THR A 134 -6.01 -8.99 -11.94
N THR A 135 -5.40 -7.81 -12.12
CA THR A 135 -5.97 -6.72 -12.93
C THR A 135 -6.13 -7.12 -14.38
N TYR A 136 -5.12 -7.79 -14.95
CA TYR A 136 -5.20 -8.33 -16.30
C TYR A 136 -6.35 -9.34 -16.40
N ALA A 137 -6.40 -10.31 -15.47
CA ALA A 137 -7.41 -11.36 -15.47
C ALA A 137 -8.85 -10.81 -15.33
N VAL A 138 -9.10 -9.89 -14.40
CA VAL A 138 -10.43 -9.30 -14.23
C VAL A 138 -10.86 -8.48 -15.45
N SER A 139 -9.93 -7.78 -16.10
CA SER A 139 -10.18 -7.04 -17.34
C SER A 139 -10.58 -7.98 -18.49
N ARG A 140 -9.88 -9.12 -18.64
CA ARG A 140 -10.23 -10.15 -19.63
C ARG A 140 -11.59 -10.76 -19.34
N VAL A 141 -11.88 -11.07 -18.07
CA VAL A 141 -13.19 -11.58 -17.65
C VAL A 141 -14.28 -10.55 -17.96
N LEU A 142 -14.07 -9.26 -17.70
CA LEU A 142 -15.00 -8.19 -18.05
C LEU A 142 -15.25 -8.05 -19.56
N GLY A 143 -14.43 -8.69 -20.40
CA GLY A 143 -14.61 -8.77 -21.85
C GLY A 143 -13.72 -7.82 -22.65
N MET A 144 -12.75 -7.16 -22.00
CA MET A 144 -11.73 -6.35 -22.69
C MET A 144 -10.75 -7.27 -23.43
N GLY A 145 -10.18 -6.84 -24.55
CA GLY A 145 -9.14 -7.58 -25.27
C GLY A 145 -7.81 -7.66 -24.52
N ALA A 146 -6.86 -8.43 -25.05
CA ALA A 146 -5.53 -8.62 -24.45
C ALA A 146 -4.77 -7.30 -24.25
N PHE A 147 -4.80 -6.41 -25.25
CA PHE A 147 -4.09 -5.12 -25.19
C PHE A 147 -4.71 -4.15 -24.17
N ALA A 148 -6.04 -4.03 -24.14
CA ALA A 148 -6.72 -3.22 -23.14
C ALA A 148 -6.49 -3.77 -21.72
N SER A 149 -6.47 -5.09 -21.55
CA SER A 149 -6.18 -5.73 -20.26
C SER A 149 -4.72 -5.53 -19.81
N LEU A 150 -3.76 -5.59 -20.75
CA LEU A 150 -2.37 -5.19 -20.50
C LEU A 150 -2.30 -3.73 -20.06
N THR A 151 -3.05 -2.85 -20.73
CA THR A 151 -3.10 -1.43 -20.39
C THR A 151 -3.63 -1.23 -18.97
N ALA A 152 -4.76 -1.86 -18.60
CA ALA A 152 -5.31 -1.77 -17.25
C ALA A 152 -4.29 -2.20 -16.19
N ALA A 153 -3.68 -3.37 -16.38
CA ALA A 153 -2.70 -3.92 -15.45
C ALA A 153 -1.46 -3.03 -15.31
N THR A 154 -0.96 -2.53 -16.44
CA THR A 154 0.22 -1.67 -16.50
C THR A 154 -0.05 -0.35 -15.78
N LEU A 155 -1.13 0.34 -16.13
CA LEU A 155 -1.49 1.64 -15.53
C LEU A 155 -1.76 1.52 -14.03
N TYR A 156 -2.29 0.39 -13.58
CA TYR A 156 -2.50 0.15 -12.16
C TYR A 156 -1.16 0.03 -11.42
N ILE A 157 -0.26 -0.86 -11.86
CA ILE A 157 1.01 -1.12 -11.16
C ILE A 157 2.06 -0.02 -11.34
N THR A 158 1.90 0.89 -12.31
CA THR A 158 2.80 2.04 -12.50
C THR A 158 2.22 3.37 -12.02
N GLY A 159 0.93 3.40 -11.65
CA GLY A 159 0.24 4.57 -11.11
C GLY A 159 0.56 4.83 -9.63
N PRO A 160 -0.39 5.40 -8.85
CA PRO A 160 -0.22 5.65 -7.42
C PRO A 160 0.21 4.42 -6.60
N PHE A 161 -0.26 3.23 -7.00
CA PHE A 161 0.07 1.96 -6.36
C PHE A 161 1.59 1.75 -6.20
N LEU A 162 2.36 2.09 -7.23
CA LEU A 162 3.81 1.94 -7.20
C LEU A 162 4.45 2.77 -6.08
N HIS A 163 3.96 4.00 -5.90
CA HIS A 163 4.48 4.90 -4.89
C HIS A 163 4.17 4.38 -3.47
N TRP A 164 3.01 3.73 -3.28
CA TRP A 164 2.64 3.14 -1.99
C TRP A 164 3.52 1.97 -1.57
N THR A 165 4.16 1.31 -2.53
CA THR A 165 5.08 0.19 -2.24
C THR A 165 6.44 0.65 -1.73
N THR A 166 6.83 1.92 -1.91
CA THR A 166 8.21 2.38 -1.64
C THR A 166 8.35 3.71 -0.89
N HIS A 167 7.32 4.56 -0.84
CA HIS A 167 7.48 5.93 -0.31
C HIS A 167 6.53 6.27 0.85
N CYS A 168 5.23 6.06 0.68
CA CYS A 168 4.23 6.27 1.72
C CYS A 168 3.34 5.05 1.87
N CYS A 169 2.99 4.76 3.11
CA CYS A 169 1.79 4.02 3.48
C CYS A 169 1.75 2.60 2.92
N LEU A 170 2.70 1.76 3.37
CA LEU A 170 2.80 0.34 3.00
C LEU A 170 1.44 -0.36 3.08
N ILE A 171 0.65 -0.07 4.11
CA ILE A 171 -0.71 -0.55 4.34
C ILE A 171 -1.63 -0.37 3.13
N PHE A 172 -1.50 0.71 2.35
CA PHE A 172 -2.29 0.93 1.13
C PHE A 172 -1.89 -0.05 0.05
N SER A 173 -0.60 -0.29 -0.14
CA SER A 173 -0.13 -1.27 -1.10
C SER A 173 -0.59 -2.68 -0.72
N GLN A 174 -0.58 -3.00 0.59
CA GLN A 174 -1.04 -4.28 1.09
C GLN A 174 -2.54 -4.49 0.83
N PHE A 175 -3.36 -3.48 1.09
CA PHE A 175 -4.79 -3.50 0.76
C PHE A 175 -5.04 -3.56 -0.76
N ALA A 176 -4.47 -2.62 -1.51
CA ALA A 176 -4.75 -2.41 -2.92
C ALA A 176 -4.29 -3.59 -3.80
N THR A 177 -3.30 -4.37 -3.37
CA THR A 177 -2.83 -5.58 -4.08
C THR A 177 -3.97 -6.55 -4.37
N TRP A 178 -4.93 -6.66 -3.44
CA TRP A 178 -5.97 -7.70 -3.45
C TRP A 178 -7.30 -7.23 -4.04
N ILE A 179 -7.47 -5.92 -4.29
CA ILE A 179 -8.65 -5.37 -4.94
C ILE A 179 -9.00 -6.15 -6.22
N PRO A 180 -8.10 -6.32 -7.21
CA PRO A 180 -8.49 -6.93 -8.47
C PRO A 180 -8.82 -8.42 -8.32
N LEU A 181 -8.15 -9.15 -7.42
CA LEU A 181 -8.48 -10.55 -7.11
C LEU A 181 -9.88 -10.69 -6.51
N SER A 182 -10.25 -9.77 -5.62
CA SER A 182 -11.59 -9.78 -5.01
C SER A 182 -12.69 -9.64 -6.07
N LEU A 183 -12.52 -8.71 -7.03
CA LEU A 183 -13.46 -8.47 -8.10
C LEU A 183 -13.47 -9.60 -9.14
N LEU A 184 -12.31 -10.20 -9.42
CA LEU A 184 -12.19 -11.39 -10.27
C LEU A 184 -13.02 -12.56 -9.74
N GLY A 185 -12.89 -12.88 -8.45
CA GLY A 185 -13.68 -13.93 -7.82
C GLY A 185 -15.19 -13.64 -7.88
N VAL A 186 -15.60 -12.39 -7.66
CA VAL A 186 -17.01 -11.98 -7.79
C VAL A 186 -17.52 -12.20 -9.22
N GLU A 187 -16.76 -11.77 -10.23
CA GLU A 187 -17.14 -11.95 -11.63
C GLU A 187 -17.33 -13.42 -12.00
N LEU A 188 -16.39 -14.27 -11.59
CA LEU A 188 -16.43 -15.70 -11.89
C LEU A 188 -17.61 -16.37 -11.16
N ALA A 189 -17.85 -16.01 -9.88
CA ALA A 189 -18.97 -16.54 -9.10
C ALA A 189 -20.34 -16.19 -9.70
N LEU A 190 -20.51 -14.96 -10.18
CA LEU A 190 -21.78 -14.48 -10.77
C LEU A 190 -22.02 -15.01 -12.19
N ARG A 191 -21.01 -15.60 -12.84
CA ARG A 191 -21.11 -16.27 -14.14
C ARG A 191 -21.31 -17.77 -14.02
N ALA A 192 -20.86 -18.36 -12.92
CA ALA A 192 -21.01 -19.78 -12.65
C ALA A 192 -22.48 -20.20 -12.66
N THR A 193 -22.75 -21.28 -13.39
CA THR A 193 -24.10 -21.82 -13.57
C THR A 193 -24.43 -22.88 -12.52
N ARG A 194 -23.42 -23.57 -12.02
CA ARG A 194 -23.54 -24.60 -10.98
C ARG A 194 -22.94 -24.12 -9.67
N TRP A 195 -23.46 -24.60 -8.54
CA TRP A 195 -22.97 -24.20 -7.23
C TRP A 195 -21.50 -24.63 -7.00
N ARG A 196 -21.10 -25.81 -7.50
CA ARG A 196 -19.72 -26.31 -7.37
C ARG A 196 -18.69 -25.42 -8.07
N GLU A 197 -19.09 -24.79 -9.18
CA GLU A 197 -18.26 -23.84 -9.93
C GLU A 197 -18.03 -22.53 -9.17
N ARG A 198 -18.81 -22.27 -8.11
CA ARG A 198 -18.70 -21.05 -7.30
C ARG A 198 -17.71 -21.18 -6.14
N ALA A 199 -17.34 -22.40 -5.75
CA ALA A 199 -16.48 -22.64 -4.59
C ALA A 199 -15.11 -21.95 -4.73
N LEU A 200 -14.41 -22.17 -5.85
CA LEU A 200 -13.12 -21.51 -6.09
C LEU A 200 -13.27 -19.98 -6.21
N PRO A 201 -14.20 -19.43 -7.02
CA PRO A 201 -14.44 -17.98 -7.05
C PRO A 201 -14.74 -17.35 -5.68
N TRP A 202 -15.58 -17.98 -4.85
CA TRP A 202 -15.84 -17.53 -3.48
C TRP A 202 -14.59 -17.59 -2.62
N PHE A 203 -13.77 -18.63 -2.76
CA PHE A 203 -12.48 -18.72 -2.09
C PHE A 203 -11.52 -17.61 -2.53
N LEU A 204 -11.44 -17.28 -3.82
CA LEU A 204 -10.57 -16.21 -4.31
C LEU A 204 -10.98 -14.85 -3.72
N THR A 205 -12.28 -14.53 -3.72
CA THR A 205 -12.77 -13.29 -3.09
C THR A 205 -12.58 -13.33 -1.58
N GLY A 206 -12.89 -14.44 -0.91
CA GLY A 206 -12.68 -14.60 0.53
C GLY A 206 -11.22 -14.47 0.94
N PHE A 207 -10.31 -15.10 0.20
CA PHE A 207 -8.87 -14.96 0.40
C PHE A 207 -8.43 -13.50 0.20
N ALA A 208 -8.86 -12.84 -0.88
CA ALA A 208 -8.55 -11.43 -1.09
C ALA A 208 -9.05 -10.54 0.07
N ILE A 209 -10.26 -10.79 0.58
CA ILE A 209 -10.80 -10.11 1.77
C ILE A 209 -9.93 -10.35 2.99
N SER A 210 -9.53 -11.61 3.25
CA SER A 210 -8.70 -11.94 4.40
C SER A 210 -7.33 -11.26 4.32
N GLN A 211 -6.76 -11.13 3.12
CA GLN A 211 -5.48 -10.46 2.93
C GLN A 211 -5.57 -8.93 3.02
N MET A 212 -6.64 -8.32 2.50
CA MET A 212 -6.92 -6.88 2.71
C MET A 212 -7.07 -6.56 4.19
N ALA A 213 -7.81 -7.39 4.93
CA ALA A 213 -7.97 -7.25 6.37
C ALA A 213 -6.64 -7.53 7.10
N ALA A 214 -5.84 -8.51 6.67
CA ALA A 214 -4.58 -8.80 7.34
C ALA A 214 -3.51 -7.69 7.18
N GLY A 215 -3.51 -7.01 6.03
CA GLY A 215 -2.55 -5.94 5.72
C GLY A 215 -2.95 -4.54 6.20
N TRP A 216 -4.23 -4.28 6.49
CA TRP A 216 -4.65 -2.98 7.03
C TRP A 216 -5.93 -3.07 7.87
N ILE A 217 -5.74 -3.18 9.19
CA ILE A 217 -6.82 -3.10 10.19
C ILE A 217 -6.86 -1.68 10.72
N GLY A 218 -8.00 -1.02 10.60
CA GLY A 218 -8.17 0.41 10.82
C GLY A 218 -9.33 0.92 9.99
N GLU A 219 -9.09 1.71 8.95
CA GLU A 219 -10.12 2.06 7.97
C GLU A 219 -10.22 0.99 6.85
N GLY A 220 -9.09 0.34 6.53
CA GLY A 220 -8.95 -0.63 5.44
C GLY A 220 -9.86 -1.85 5.51
N TRP A 221 -10.14 -2.38 6.71
CA TRP A 221 -11.06 -3.52 6.89
C TRP A 221 -12.50 -3.18 6.47
N LEU A 222 -12.99 -1.94 6.70
CA LEU A 222 -14.31 -1.52 6.22
C LEU A 222 -14.34 -1.61 4.70
N TYR A 223 -13.30 -1.12 4.04
CA TYR A 223 -13.16 -1.19 2.60
C TYR A 223 -13.01 -2.61 2.08
N ALA A 224 -12.33 -3.49 2.81
CA ALA A 224 -12.16 -4.89 2.46
C ALA A 224 -13.51 -5.62 2.32
N PHE A 225 -14.52 -5.22 3.11
CA PHE A 225 -15.86 -5.78 3.03
C PHE A 225 -16.78 -4.98 2.09
N LEU A 226 -16.76 -3.65 2.18
CA LEU A 226 -17.66 -2.77 1.43
C LEU A 226 -17.40 -2.84 -0.08
N LEU A 227 -16.14 -2.87 -0.52
CA LEU A 227 -15.81 -2.85 -1.94
C LEU A 227 -16.31 -4.10 -2.69
N PRO A 228 -15.99 -5.34 -2.27
CA PRO A 228 -16.51 -6.54 -2.94
C PRO A 228 -18.03 -6.64 -2.84
N ALA A 229 -18.64 -6.19 -1.74
CA ALA A 229 -20.10 -6.18 -1.57
C ALA A 229 -20.76 -5.18 -2.52
N ALA A 230 -20.26 -3.95 -2.60
CA ALA A 230 -20.76 -2.91 -3.52
C ALA A 230 -20.60 -3.34 -4.98
N TYR A 231 -19.45 -3.94 -5.33
CA TYR A 231 -19.24 -4.48 -6.67
C TYR A 231 -20.19 -5.63 -6.97
N THR A 232 -20.38 -6.56 -6.03
CA THR A 232 -21.33 -7.67 -6.20
C THR A 232 -22.76 -7.15 -6.37
N GLY A 233 -23.17 -6.16 -5.58
CA GLY A 233 -24.48 -5.51 -5.71
C GLY A 233 -24.67 -4.86 -7.08
N TYR A 234 -23.69 -4.07 -7.53
CA TYR A 234 -23.71 -3.48 -8.88
C TYR A 234 -23.80 -4.56 -9.97
N ARG A 235 -22.99 -5.62 -9.88
CA ARG A 235 -22.93 -6.67 -10.90
C ARG A 235 -24.13 -7.62 -10.90
N ALA A 236 -24.66 -7.91 -9.72
CA ALA A 236 -25.81 -8.76 -9.56
C ALA A 236 -27.10 -8.02 -9.95
N LEU A 237 -27.29 -6.77 -9.53
CA LEU A 237 -28.57 -6.07 -9.63
C LEU A 237 -28.68 -5.11 -10.80
N LEU A 238 -27.59 -4.41 -11.16
CA LEU A 238 -27.62 -3.31 -12.11
C LEU A 238 -27.05 -3.72 -13.48
N SER A 239 -25.77 -4.11 -13.56
CA SER A 239 -25.06 -4.29 -14.84
C SER A 239 -24.18 -5.55 -14.88
N PRO A 240 -24.23 -6.38 -15.94
CA PRO A 240 -24.98 -6.17 -17.17
C PRO A 240 -26.48 -6.42 -16.98
N PRO A 241 -27.35 -5.75 -17.76
CA PRO A 241 -28.76 -6.10 -17.80
C PRO A 241 -28.91 -7.56 -18.28
N ARG A 242 -29.53 -8.40 -17.44
CA ARG A 242 -29.84 -9.81 -17.75
C ARG A 242 -31.36 -10.00 -17.85
N PRO A 243 -32.01 -9.52 -18.92
CA PRO A 243 -33.48 -9.53 -19.03
C PRO A 243 -34.09 -10.94 -18.97
N GLY A 244 -33.33 -11.99 -19.29
CA GLY A 244 -33.76 -13.38 -19.17
C GLY A 244 -33.62 -14.01 -17.77
N VAL A 245 -33.14 -13.27 -16.76
CA VAL A 245 -32.97 -13.80 -15.39
C VAL A 245 -33.77 -12.92 -14.42
N PRO A 246 -34.75 -13.48 -13.68
CA PRO A 246 -35.53 -12.73 -12.71
C PRO A 246 -34.65 -12.00 -11.68
N LEU A 247 -35.05 -10.79 -11.27
CA LEU A 247 -34.32 -9.97 -10.30
C LEU A 247 -34.10 -10.72 -8.98
N GLU A 248 -35.09 -11.48 -8.53
CA GLU A 248 -35.00 -12.33 -7.32
C GLU A 248 -33.84 -13.33 -7.40
N LYS A 249 -33.72 -14.05 -8.52
CA LYS A 249 -32.62 -15.01 -8.72
C LYS A 249 -31.26 -14.31 -8.77
N ARG A 250 -31.21 -13.11 -9.35
CA ARG A 250 -30.00 -12.27 -9.38
C ARG A 250 -29.62 -11.82 -7.97
N PHE A 251 -30.59 -11.36 -7.20
CA PHE A 251 -30.43 -10.95 -5.81
C PHE A 251 -29.88 -12.09 -4.96
N TRP A 252 -30.52 -13.26 -4.96
CA TRP A 252 -30.03 -14.42 -4.18
C TRP A 252 -28.67 -14.91 -4.64
N SER A 253 -28.36 -14.86 -5.94
CA SER A 253 -27.02 -15.17 -6.43
C SER A 253 -25.98 -14.17 -5.92
N GLY A 254 -26.32 -12.88 -5.86
CA GLY A 254 -25.46 -11.84 -5.28
C GLY A 254 -25.26 -12.03 -3.78
N ALA A 255 -26.36 -12.20 -3.04
CA ALA A 255 -26.37 -12.44 -1.60
C ALA A 255 -25.55 -13.68 -1.23
N ALA A 256 -25.72 -14.81 -1.94
CA ALA A 256 -24.92 -16.01 -1.73
C ALA A 256 -23.43 -15.77 -1.98
N THR A 257 -23.07 -15.00 -3.01
CA THR A 257 -21.67 -14.62 -3.29
C THR A 257 -21.08 -13.74 -2.20
N VAL A 258 -21.83 -12.76 -1.69
CA VAL A 258 -21.38 -11.91 -0.59
C VAL A 258 -21.21 -12.76 0.67
N MET A 259 -22.25 -13.50 1.09
CA MET A 259 -22.22 -14.31 2.31
C MET A 259 -21.11 -15.37 2.30
N ALA A 260 -20.96 -16.11 1.20
CA ALA A 260 -19.91 -17.13 1.08
C ALA A 260 -18.51 -16.51 1.08
N SER A 261 -18.29 -15.43 0.32
CA SER A 261 -16.98 -14.77 0.26
C SER A 261 -16.60 -14.12 1.58
N LEU A 262 -17.53 -13.42 2.24
CA LEU A 262 -17.31 -12.82 3.56
C LEU A 262 -17.04 -13.89 4.62
N GLY A 263 -17.84 -14.96 4.64
CA GLY A 263 -17.65 -16.08 5.56
C GLY A 263 -16.30 -16.77 5.37
N LEU A 264 -15.89 -17.01 4.12
CA LEU A 264 -14.55 -17.55 3.81
C LEU A 264 -13.44 -16.58 4.18
N GLY A 265 -13.60 -15.27 3.94
CA GLY A 265 -12.61 -14.27 4.34
C GLY A 265 -12.44 -14.18 5.85
N ALA A 266 -13.53 -14.20 6.60
CA ALA A 266 -13.50 -14.27 8.05
C ALA A 266 -12.84 -15.56 8.56
N ALA A 267 -13.16 -16.72 7.96
CA ALA A 267 -12.56 -17.99 8.34
C ALA A 267 -11.06 -18.06 8.03
N LEU A 268 -10.64 -17.60 6.85
CA LEU A 268 -9.23 -17.58 6.43
C LEU A 268 -8.42 -16.55 7.22
N GLY A 269 -9.03 -15.43 7.62
CA GLY A 269 -8.39 -14.39 8.42
C GLY A 269 -8.46 -14.60 9.93
N ALA A 270 -9.19 -15.61 10.42
CA ALA A 270 -9.55 -15.75 11.84
C ALA A 270 -8.33 -15.78 12.76
N ALA A 271 -7.27 -16.51 12.40
CA ALA A 271 -6.06 -16.63 13.20
C ALA A 271 -5.29 -15.30 13.36
N GLY A 272 -5.56 -14.31 12.50
CA GLY A 272 -5.02 -12.96 12.60
C GLY A 272 -6.00 -11.99 13.25
N MET A 273 -7.28 -12.05 12.86
CA MET A 273 -8.28 -11.09 13.35
C MET A 273 -8.63 -11.30 14.83
N LEU A 274 -8.80 -12.55 15.28
CA LEU A 274 -9.21 -12.85 16.65
C LEU A 274 -8.22 -12.32 17.71
N PRO A 275 -6.91 -12.61 17.65
CA PRO A 275 -5.98 -12.06 18.63
C PRO A 275 -5.95 -10.53 18.59
N ARG A 276 -6.09 -9.92 17.40
CA ARG A 276 -6.10 -8.46 17.24
C ARG A 276 -7.30 -7.80 17.90
N TYR A 277 -8.49 -8.40 17.82
CA TYR A 277 -9.67 -7.87 18.54
C TYR A 277 -9.51 -7.93 20.05
N VAL A 278 -8.95 -9.03 20.58
CA VAL A 278 -8.72 -9.20 22.02
C VAL A 278 -7.67 -8.20 22.51
N VAL A 279 -6.56 -8.08 21.78
CA VAL A 279 -5.46 -7.20 22.15
C VAL A 279 -5.84 -5.74 22.01
N ASN A 280 -6.52 -5.36 20.93
CA ASN A 280 -6.97 -3.98 20.74
C ASN A 280 -7.84 -3.49 21.91
N ALA A 281 -8.69 -4.34 22.49
CA ALA A 281 -9.51 -3.95 23.64
C ALA A 281 -8.69 -3.52 24.88
N GLU A 282 -7.42 -3.92 24.96
CA GLU A 282 -6.50 -3.66 26.08
C GLU A 282 -5.46 -2.57 25.76
N THR A 283 -5.59 -1.88 24.62
CA THR A 283 -4.61 -0.90 24.15
C THR A 283 -5.09 0.54 24.29
N ASN A 284 -4.16 1.47 24.11
CA ASN A 284 -4.39 2.91 23.98
C ASN A 284 -5.31 3.32 22.81
N LEU A 285 -5.69 2.37 21.95
CA LEU A 285 -6.60 2.57 20.83
C LEU A 285 -7.76 1.57 20.89
N ALA A 286 -8.27 1.28 22.09
CA ALA A 286 -9.37 0.35 22.27
C ALA A 286 -10.59 0.70 21.39
N GLY A 287 -11.06 -0.30 20.64
CA GLY A 287 -12.12 -0.14 19.64
C GLY A 287 -11.67 0.56 18.36
N GLY A 288 -10.48 1.15 18.32
CA GLY A 288 -10.01 2.09 17.31
C GLY A 288 -10.50 3.53 17.54
N ASP A 289 -10.79 3.90 18.79
CA ASP A 289 -11.27 5.24 19.14
C ASP A 289 -10.09 6.23 19.23
N TYR A 290 -9.92 7.04 18.19
CA TYR A 290 -8.91 8.09 18.13
C TYR A 290 -9.31 9.36 18.88
N SER A 291 -10.58 9.50 19.28
CA SER A 291 -11.07 10.73 19.94
C SER A 291 -10.52 10.92 21.35
N GLN A 292 -10.03 9.84 21.97
CA GLN A 292 -9.39 9.87 23.30
C GLN A 292 -7.93 10.32 23.24
N LEU A 293 -7.34 10.45 22.06
CA LEU A 293 -5.96 10.91 21.92
C LEU A 293 -5.90 12.43 22.06
N GLU A 294 -5.25 12.92 23.12
CA GLU A 294 -4.99 14.35 23.29
C GLU A 294 -4.17 14.91 22.11
N GLY A 295 -4.79 15.73 21.26
CA GLY A 295 -4.14 16.39 20.13
C GLY A 295 -3.75 15.49 18.94
N GLY A 296 -3.90 14.17 19.05
CA GLY A 296 -3.49 13.16 18.04
C GLY A 296 -4.63 12.45 17.32
N GLY A 297 -5.89 12.79 17.62
CA GLY A 297 -7.06 12.12 17.06
C GLY A 297 -7.25 12.27 15.55
N VAL A 298 -6.70 13.35 14.97
CA VAL A 298 -6.69 13.61 13.52
C VAL A 298 -5.24 13.69 13.05
N LEU A 299 -4.79 12.69 12.28
CA LEU A 299 -3.44 12.61 11.73
C LEU A 299 -3.28 13.51 10.50
N ASN A 300 -4.21 13.40 9.54
CA ASN A 300 -4.27 14.31 8.40
C ASN A 300 -5.70 14.86 8.26
N PRO A 301 -5.87 16.19 8.23
CA PRO A 301 -7.18 16.78 8.03
C PRO A 301 -7.72 16.49 6.62
N PRO A 302 -9.04 16.65 6.42
CA PRO A 302 -9.62 16.58 5.09
C PRO A 302 -8.93 17.54 4.11
N TRP A 303 -8.84 17.12 2.86
CA TRP A 303 -8.27 17.91 1.78
C TRP A 303 -9.24 19.01 1.36
N THR A 304 -8.68 20.16 0.99
CA THR A 304 -9.42 21.16 0.22
C THR A 304 -9.58 20.70 -1.23
N LEU A 305 -10.56 21.26 -1.95
CA LEU A 305 -10.81 20.90 -3.35
C LEU A 305 -9.60 21.18 -4.25
N ASP A 306 -8.94 22.32 -4.08
CA ASP A 306 -7.74 22.68 -4.83
C ASP A 306 -6.59 21.70 -4.54
N TYR A 307 -6.45 21.25 -3.29
CA TYR A 307 -5.47 20.23 -2.93
C TYR A 307 -5.80 18.89 -3.59
N LEU A 308 -7.03 18.40 -3.50
CA LEU A 308 -7.49 17.19 -4.19
C LEU A 308 -7.19 17.24 -5.69
N LEU A 309 -7.51 18.35 -6.36
CA LEU A 309 -7.25 18.52 -7.79
C LEU A 309 -5.75 18.52 -8.09
N ALA A 310 -4.93 19.20 -7.29
CA ALA A 310 -3.48 19.20 -7.46
C ALA A 310 -2.85 17.81 -7.24
N GLN A 311 -3.32 17.05 -6.25
CA GLN A 311 -2.81 15.71 -5.94
C GLN A 311 -3.23 14.66 -6.96
N THR A 312 -4.46 14.71 -7.47
CA THR A 312 -5.01 13.66 -8.34
C THR A 312 -4.84 13.93 -9.83
N LEU A 313 -5.01 15.19 -10.25
CA LEU A 313 -4.88 15.60 -11.65
C LEU A 313 -3.44 16.04 -12.00
N GLY A 314 -2.65 16.38 -10.99
CA GLY A 314 -1.28 16.86 -11.11
C GLY A 314 -0.22 15.82 -10.79
N VAL A 315 1.01 16.28 -10.52
CA VAL A 315 2.10 15.46 -9.98
C VAL A 315 2.01 15.26 -8.45
N GLY A 316 1.14 16.03 -7.79
CA GLY A 316 1.06 16.12 -6.33
C GLY A 316 2.20 16.92 -5.70
N SER A 317 2.19 17.04 -4.38
CA SER A 317 3.16 17.82 -3.62
C SER A 317 3.35 17.30 -2.20
N GLY A 318 4.52 17.60 -1.60
CA GLY A 318 4.83 17.25 -0.22
C GLY A 318 4.73 15.74 0.04
N TYR A 319 4.03 15.37 1.11
CA TYR A 319 3.82 13.98 1.52
C TYR A 319 2.99 13.15 0.51
N HIS A 320 2.11 13.80 -0.27
CA HIS A 320 1.22 13.13 -1.23
C HIS A 320 1.72 13.17 -2.68
N TYR A 321 2.95 13.65 -2.90
CA TYR A 321 3.58 13.62 -4.21
C TYR A 321 3.53 12.20 -4.80
N ARG A 322 3.00 12.05 -6.01
CA ARG A 322 2.76 10.76 -6.69
C ARG A 322 1.82 9.76 -6.00
N ALA A 323 1.55 9.90 -4.70
CA ALA A 323 0.68 9.02 -3.92
C ALA A 323 -0.80 9.04 -4.35
N ALA A 324 -1.23 10.07 -5.08
CA ALA A 324 -2.58 10.17 -5.64
C ALA A 324 -2.61 10.51 -7.14
N ALA A 325 -1.43 10.75 -7.75
CA ALA A 325 -1.31 11.27 -9.11
C ALA A 325 -1.67 10.20 -10.16
N LEU A 326 -2.75 10.44 -10.91
CA LEU A 326 -3.28 9.48 -11.87
C LEU A 326 -2.52 9.49 -13.22
N GLY A 327 -1.94 10.63 -13.60
CA GLY A 327 -1.21 10.82 -14.85
C GLY A 327 -2.09 11.31 -16.01
N GLY A 328 -1.56 12.24 -16.82
CA GLY A 328 -2.34 12.98 -17.83
C GLY A 328 -3.03 12.12 -18.89
N VAL A 329 -2.35 11.07 -19.38
CA VAL A 329 -2.95 10.13 -20.35
C VAL A 329 -4.11 9.37 -19.73
N VAL A 330 -3.94 8.89 -18.49
CA VAL A 330 -4.97 8.15 -17.74
C VAL A 330 -6.18 9.04 -17.50
N LEU A 331 -5.99 10.30 -17.10
CA LEU A 331 -7.06 11.26 -16.89
C LEU A 331 -7.88 11.51 -18.15
N VAL A 332 -7.23 11.78 -19.29
CA VAL A 332 -7.91 12.00 -20.57
C VAL A 332 -8.72 10.76 -20.96
N LEU A 333 -8.13 9.57 -20.90
CA LEU A 333 -8.83 8.34 -21.27
C LEU A 333 -9.97 8.00 -20.30
N ALA A 334 -9.75 8.14 -18.99
CA ALA A 334 -10.76 7.84 -17.98
C ALA A 334 -11.98 8.76 -18.08
N MET A 335 -11.78 10.07 -18.34
CA MET A 335 -12.88 11.02 -18.56
C MET A 335 -13.67 10.71 -19.83
N LEU A 336 -13.05 10.10 -20.85
CA LEU A 336 -13.71 9.68 -22.10
C LEU A 336 -14.36 8.30 -22.01
N ALA A 337 -14.09 7.51 -20.98
CA ALA A 337 -14.54 6.11 -20.90
C ALA A 337 -16.06 5.98 -20.92
N LEU A 338 -16.79 6.74 -20.09
CA LEU A 338 -18.26 6.66 -20.00
C LEU A 338 -18.97 6.96 -21.34
N PRO A 339 -18.67 8.06 -22.07
CA PRO A 339 -19.30 8.30 -23.36
C PRO A 339 -18.85 7.29 -24.45
N LEU A 340 -17.66 6.69 -24.33
CA LEU A 340 -17.15 5.65 -25.25
C LEU A 340 -17.85 4.30 -25.08
N VAL A 341 -17.86 3.78 -23.85
CA VAL A 341 -18.25 2.39 -23.57
C VAL A 341 -19.57 2.24 -22.82
N LYS A 342 -20.14 3.36 -22.32
CA LYS A 342 -21.37 3.40 -21.54
C LYS A 342 -21.28 2.46 -20.32
N GLU A 343 -22.12 1.43 -20.27
CA GLU A 343 -22.17 0.45 -19.17
C GLU A 343 -21.21 -0.74 -19.35
N ARG A 344 -20.56 -0.87 -20.53
CA ARG A 344 -19.66 -2.00 -20.79
C ARG A 344 -18.49 -1.96 -19.82
N PHE A 345 -17.97 -3.15 -19.52
CA PHE A 345 -16.79 -3.33 -18.68
C PHE A 345 -16.92 -2.76 -17.26
N ALA A 346 -18.14 -2.59 -16.75
CA ALA A 346 -18.41 -1.95 -15.45
C ALA A 346 -17.90 -0.50 -15.33
N ALA A 347 -17.73 0.23 -16.44
CA ALA A 347 -17.21 1.60 -16.40
C ALA A 347 -17.97 2.53 -15.42
N PRO A 348 -19.32 2.50 -15.30
CA PRO A 348 -20.03 3.32 -14.30
C PRO A 348 -19.62 3.02 -12.86
N PHE A 349 -19.39 1.75 -12.52
CA PHE A 349 -18.94 1.36 -11.19
C PHE A 349 -17.55 1.94 -10.89
N PHE A 350 -16.60 1.80 -11.82
CA PHE A 350 -15.26 2.33 -11.62
C PHE A 350 -15.24 3.85 -11.53
N ALA A 351 -16.07 4.55 -12.31
CA ALA A 351 -16.21 6.00 -12.21
C ALA A 351 -16.81 6.41 -10.85
N LEU A 352 -17.89 5.74 -10.40
CA LEU A 352 -18.51 6.01 -9.11
C LEU A 352 -17.56 5.70 -7.94
N LEU A 353 -16.81 4.60 -8.00
CA LEU A 353 -15.82 4.24 -6.99
C LEU A 353 -14.75 5.33 -6.85
N THR A 354 -14.15 5.74 -7.97
CA THR A 354 -13.11 6.78 -8.00
C THR A 354 -13.64 8.10 -7.49
N LEU A 355 -14.79 8.56 -7.99
CA LEU A 355 -15.37 9.84 -7.57
C LEU A 355 -15.80 9.80 -6.10
N SER A 356 -16.37 8.70 -5.63
CA SER A 356 -16.76 8.56 -4.22
C SER A 356 -15.55 8.61 -3.31
N ALA A 357 -14.49 7.85 -3.63
CA ALA A 357 -13.26 7.86 -2.86
C ALA A 357 -12.59 9.26 -2.86
N MET A 358 -12.55 9.96 -4.00
CA MET A 358 -12.04 11.33 -4.07
C MET A 358 -12.90 12.34 -3.30
N VAL A 359 -14.23 12.20 -3.31
CA VAL A 359 -15.12 13.08 -2.55
C VAL A 359 -14.97 12.86 -1.05
N LEU A 360 -14.73 11.62 -0.62
CA LEU A 360 -14.49 11.30 0.78
C LEU A 360 -13.14 11.82 1.30
N THR A 361 -12.21 12.30 0.45
CA THR A 361 -11.02 12.99 0.98
C THR A 361 -11.33 14.41 1.43
N LEU A 362 -12.47 14.98 1.04
CA LEU A 362 -12.83 16.39 1.29
C LEU A 362 -13.51 16.56 2.65
N ASP A 363 -13.75 17.81 3.05
CA ASP A 363 -14.65 18.11 4.16
C ASP A 363 -16.03 17.45 3.98
N THR A 364 -16.77 17.31 5.08
CA THR A 364 -18.06 16.61 5.12
C THR A 364 -19.01 17.07 4.01
N THR A 365 -19.42 16.11 3.18
CA THR A 365 -20.36 16.28 2.06
C THR A 365 -21.61 15.41 2.28
N PRO A 366 -22.68 15.54 1.47
CA PRO A 366 -23.81 14.61 1.54
C PRO A 366 -23.42 13.13 1.40
N LEU A 367 -22.34 12.83 0.68
CA LEU A 367 -21.82 11.47 0.57
C LEU A 367 -21.27 10.97 1.92
N HIS A 368 -20.57 11.81 2.67
CA HIS A 368 -20.07 11.48 4.01
C HIS A 368 -21.22 11.12 4.94
N HIS A 369 -22.32 11.87 4.93
CA HIS A 369 -23.49 11.55 5.75
C HIS A 369 -24.07 10.17 5.47
N LEU A 370 -24.00 9.69 4.22
CA LEU A 370 -24.41 8.31 3.90
C LEU A 370 -23.42 7.28 4.45
N PHE A 371 -22.11 7.56 4.35
CA PHE A 371 -21.07 6.68 4.87
C PHE A 371 -21.01 6.67 6.40
N TYR A 372 -21.33 7.78 7.07
CA TYR A 372 -21.43 7.86 8.53
C TYR A 372 -22.60 7.06 9.11
N LEU A 373 -23.52 6.54 8.28
CA LEU A 373 -24.49 5.53 8.69
C LEU A 373 -23.86 4.16 8.93
N ILE A 374 -22.67 3.91 8.37
CA ILE A 374 -21.91 2.69 8.60
C ILE A 374 -21.27 2.80 9.98
N PRO A 375 -21.53 1.84 10.90
CA PRO A 375 -20.98 1.90 12.25
C PRO A 375 -19.46 2.10 12.22
N ARG A 376 -18.97 3.01 13.08
CA ARG A 376 -17.54 3.35 13.25
C ARG A 376 -16.85 4.00 12.03
N PHE A 377 -17.52 4.16 10.89
CA PHE A 377 -16.89 4.73 9.69
C PHE A 377 -16.36 6.13 9.95
N GLN A 378 -17.17 7.00 10.58
CA GLN A 378 -16.79 8.39 10.86
C GLN A 378 -15.49 8.48 11.65
N GLU A 379 -15.39 7.74 12.75
CA GLU A 379 -14.23 7.75 13.66
C GLU A 379 -12.95 7.29 12.97
N PHE A 380 -13.02 6.23 12.15
CA PHE A 380 -11.85 5.77 11.38
C PHE A 380 -11.47 6.72 10.26
N HIS A 381 -12.46 7.30 9.60
CA HIS A 381 -12.26 8.12 8.42
C HIS A 381 -11.76 9.53 8.76
N GLU A 382 -12.30 10.17 9.81
CA GLU A 382 -11.88 11.51 10.24
C GLU A 382 -10.46 11.53 10.81
N HIS A 383 -9.96 10.38 11.27
CA HIS A 383 -8.56 10.25 11.68
C HIS A 383 -7.58 10.53 10.53
N ASP A 384 -7.89 10.06 9.31
CA ASP A 384 -7.00 10.22 8.16
C ASP A 384 -7.77 10.14 6.82
N ALA A 385 -8.53 11.19 6.48
CA ALA A 385 -9.56 11.16 5.42
C ALA A 385 -9.04 10.75 4.03
N TRP A 386 -7.80 11.11 3.70
CA TRP A 386 -7.24 10.83 2.38
C TRP A 386 -6.96 9.34 2.14
N ARG A 387 -6.99 8.48 3.17
CA ARG A 387 -6.74 7.04 3.00
C ARG A 387 -7.75 6.33 2.11
N THR A 388 -8.93 6.94 1.91
CA THR A 388 -9.89 6.56 0.86
C THR A 388 -9.27 6.52 -0.55
N MET A 389 -8.19 7.26 -0.81
CA MET A 389 -7.47 7.20 -2.09
C MET A 389 -6.92 5.82 -2.44
N SER A 390 -6.70 4.95 -1.45
CA SER A 390 -6.37 3.53 -1.66
C SER A 390 -7.40 2.79 -2.53
N LEU A 391 -8.69 3.20 -2.48
CA LEU A 391 -9.75 2.69 -3.35
C LEU A 391 -9.78 3.33 -4.74
N ALA A 392 -9.44 4.61 -4.80
CA ALA A 392 -9.62 5.41 -6.01
C ALA A 392 -8.72 4.96 -7.16
N ALA A 393 -7.48 4.51 -6.88
CA ALA A 393 -6.46 4.26 -7.90
C ALA A 393 -6.79 3.14 -8.90
N PHE A 394 -7.61 2.15 -8.51
CA PHE A 394 -7.97 1.04 -9.41
C PHE A 394 -8.91 1.48 -10.55
N GLY A 395 -9.86 2.38 -10.25
CA GLY A 395 -10.89 2.80 -11.20
C GLY A 395 -10.34 3.48 -12.47
N PRO A 396 -9.44 4.48 -12.39
CA PRO A 396 -8.89 5.18 -13.55
C PRO A 396 -8.12 4.27 -14.49
N ALA A 397 -7.39 3.27 -13.97
CA ALA A 397 -6.71 2.28 -14.79
C ALA A 397 -7.72 1.44 -15.61
N MET A 398 -8.80 0.98 -14.97
CA MET A 398 -9.88 0.25 -15.64
C MET A 398 -10.64 1.10 -16.65
N LEU A 399 -10.92 2.36 -16.32
CA LEU A 399 -11.61 3.31 -17.20
C LEU A 399 -10.75 3.66 -18.43
N ALA A 400 -9.45 3.91 -18.24
CA ALA A 400 -8.54 4.21 -19.33
C ALA A 400 -8.41 3.03 -20.31
N ALA A 401 -8.30 1.80 -19.79
CA ALA A 401 -8.32 0.59 -20.61
C ALA A 401 -9.65 0.39 -21.34
N ALA A 402 -10.78 0.63 -20.66
CA ALA A 402 -12.10 0.59 -21.29
C ALA A 402 -12.22 1.60 -22.44
N ALA A 403 -11.69 2.81 -22.27
CA ALA A 403 -11.65 3.81 -23.32
C ALA A 403 -10.87 3.32 -24.54
N ILE A 404 -9.68 2.73 -24.33
CA ILE A 404 -8.86 2.13 -25.41
C ILE A 404 -9.64 1.04 -26.17
N GLU A 405 -10.31 0.15 -25.44
CA GLU A 405 -11.15 -0.91 -26.02
C GLU A 405 -12.33 -0.33 -26.83
N GLY A 406 -12.86 0.81 -26.40
CA GLY A 406 -13.98 1.52 -27.04
C GLY A 406 -13.60 2.37 -28.27
N LEU A 407 -12.33 2.75 -28.44
CA LEU A 407 -11.87 3.66 -29.50
C LEU A 407 -12.39 3.33 -30.91
N PRO A 408 -12.46 2.05 -31.35
CA PRO A 408 -12.95 1.74 -32.69
C PRO A 408 -14.35 2.30 -33.01
N ALA A 409 -15.21 2.49 -32.00
CA ALA A 409 -16.56 3.02 -32.17
C ALA A 409 -16.60 4.50 -32.59
N TRP A 410 -15.50 5.22 -32.37
CA TRP A 410 -15.38 6.67 -32.56
C TRP A 410 -14.57 7.05 -33.80
N ARG A 411 -13.92 6.08 -34.44
CA ARG A 411 -13.11 6.28 -35.65
C ARG A 411 -13.93 6.87 -36.80
N GLY A 412 -13.40 7.89 -37.46
CA GLY A 412 -14.03 8.58 -38.60
C GLY A 412 -15.18 9.51 -38.22
N ARG A 413 -15.53 9.63 -36.93
CA ARG A 413 -16.66 10.45 -36.47
C ARG A 413 -16.20 11.83 -36.03
N GLN A 414 -15.70 12.65 -36.95
CA GLN A 414 -15.10 13.97 -36.64
C GLN A 414 -16.00 14.90 -35.79
N ARG A 415 -17.32 14.71 -35.80
CA ARG A 415 -18.26 15.46 -34.94
C ARG A 415 -18.00 15.30 -33.43
N ILE A 416 -17.29 14.27 -33.01
CA ILE A 416 -16.95 14.03 -31.59
C ILE A 416 -15.63 14.67 -31.17
N LEU A 417 -14.88 15.30 -32.09
CA LEU A 417 -13.61 15.95 -31.76
C LEU A 417 -13.71 16.95 -30.58
N PRO A 418 -14.77 17.76 -30.43
CA PRO A 418 -14.94 18.60 -29.25
C PRO A 418 -14.97 17.79 -27.94
N VAL A 419 -15.61 16.61 -27.94
CA VAL A 419 -15.65 15.71 -26.78
C VAL A 419 -14.26 15.16 -26.48
N VAL A 420 -13.50 14.79 -27.50
CA VAL A 420 -12.11 14.27 -27.36
C VAL A 420 -11.17 15.32 -26.76
N VAL A 421 -11.35 16.60 -27.13
CA VAL A 421 -10.49 17.70 -26.67
C VAL A 421 -10.89 18.23 -25.29
N ALA A 422 -12.15 18.04 -24.88
CA ALA A 422 -12.70 18.59 -23.63
C ALA A 422 -11.88 18.22 -22.35
N PRO A 423 -11.42 16.97 -22.14
CA PRO A 423 -10.62 16.63 -20.96
C PRO A 423 -9.32 17.44 -20.86
N PHE A 424 -8.62 17.66 -21.97
CA PHE A 424 -7.39 18.45 -21.96
C PHE A 424 -7.67 19.92 -21.67
N VAL A 425 -8.71 20.50 -22.28
CA VAL A 425 -9.14 21.87 -21.99
C VAL A 425 -9.49 22.01 -20.50
N LEU A 426 -10.19 21.03 -19.91
CA LEU A 426 -10.47 20.99 -18.48
C LEU A 426 -9.20 21.01 -17.64
N LEU A 427 -8.21 20.17 -17.95
CA LEU A 427 -6.93 20.14 -17.23
C LEU A 427 -6.18 21.48 -17.32
N VAL A 428 -6.16 22.12 -18.48
CA VAL A 428 -5.56 23.46 -18.65
C VAL A 428 -6.30 24.51 -17.84
N MET A 429 -7.64 24.49 -17.84
CA MET A 429 -8.45 25.42 -17.02
C MET A 429 -8.18 25.22 -15.53
N VAL A 430 -8.13 23.96 -15.06
CA VAL A 430 -7.81 23.64 -13.66
C VAL A 430 -6.41 24.14 -13.30
N ASP A 431 -5.40 23.92 -14.14
CA ASP A 431 -4.04 24.41 -13.89
C ASP A 431 -3.98 25.95 -13.81
N ILE A 432 -4.71 26.66 -14.68
CA ILE A 432 -4.81 28.14 -14.62
C ILE A 432 -5.42 28.59 -13.29
N ILE A 433 -6.46 27.91 -12.79
CA ILE A 433 -7.10 28.22 -11.51
C ILE A 433 -6.13 27.96 -10.36
N LEU A 434 -5.49 26.78 -10.33
CA LEU A 434 -4.54 26.40 -9.28
C LEU A 434 -3.35 27.37 -9.21
N ARG A 435 -2.84 27.82 -10.36
CA ARG A 435 -1.73 28.81 -10.41
C ARG A 435 -2.07 30.13 -9.75
N ARG A 436 -3.33 30.55 -9.80
CA ARG A 436 -3.79 31.77 -9.10
C ARG A 436 -3.80 31.59 -7.57
N GLN A 437 -3.82 30.35 -7.10
CA GLN A 437 -3.82 29.97 -5.69
C GLN A 437 -2.43 29.51 -5.21
N GLY A 438 -1.38 29.63 -6.04
CA GLY A 438 -0.01 29.24 -5.69
C GLY A 438 0.31 27.75 -5.87
N SER A 439 -0.58 26.97 -6.48
CA SER A 439 -0.38 25.55 -6.80
C SER A 439 -0.33 25.32 -8.32
N SER A 440 -0.02 24.11 -8.78
CA SER A 440 -0.10 23.77 -10.21
C SER A 440 -0.25 22.26 -10.40
N LEU A 441 -0.77 21.84 -11.55
CA LEU A 441 -0.76 20.43 -11.94
C LEU A 441 0.65 19.93 -12.28
N GLY A 442 1.56 20.86 -12.62
CA GLY A 442 2.88 20.54 -13.15
C GLY A 442 2.87 20.26 -14.65
N TRP A 443 4.02 20.43 -15.29
CA TRP A 443 4.15 20.21 -16.73
C TRP A 443 4.00 18.74 -17.18
N PRO A 444 4.42 17.69 -16.42
CA PRO A 444 4.34 16.33 -16.91
C PRO A 444 2.92 15.84 -17.24
N PRO A 445 1.91 15.98 -16.35
CA PRO A 445 0.55 15.54 -16.66
C PRO A 445 -0.09 16.38 -17.77
N LEU A 446 0.21 17.69 -17.86
CA LEU A 446 -0.30 18.53 -18.94
C LEU A 446 0.26 18.12 -20.30
N LEU A 447 1.57 17.86 -20.39
CA LEU A 447 2.20 17.37 -21.62
C LEU A 447 1.64 16.01 -22.02
N ALA A 448 1.53 15.08 -21.06
CA ALA A 448 0.98 13.76 -21.28
C ALA A 448 -0.48 13.81 -21.77
N ALA A 449 -1.29 14.70 -21.20
CA ALA A 449 -2.66 14.94 -21.62
C ALA A 449 -2.75 15.56 -23.03
N ALA A 450 -1.84 16.48 -23.37
CA ALA A 450 -1.74 17.07 -24.70
C ALA A 450 -1.39 16.01 -25.76
N ILE A 451 -0.39 15.16 -25.47
CA ILE A 451 0.01 14.04 -26.33
C ILE A 451 -1.16 13.07 -26.52
N ALA A 452 -1.81 12.65 -25.43
CA ALA A 452 -2.97 11.76 -25.49
C ALA A 452 -4.08 12.34 -26.37
N THR A 453 -4.39 13.62 -26.17
CA THR A 453 -5.43 14.32 -26.94
C THR A 453 -5.09 14.39 -28.41
N LEU A 454 -3.84 14.73 -28.77
CA LEU A 454 -3.39 14.76 -30.16
C LEU A 454 -3.47 13.38 -30.83
N LEU A 455 -3.07 12.34 -30.12
CA LEU A 455 -3.16 10.95 -30.60
C LEU A 455 -4.62 10.52 -30.81
N LEU A 456 -5.52 10.88 -29.90
CA LEU A 456 -6.95 10.58 -30.00
C LEU A 456 -7.63 11.38 -31.13
N VAL A 457 -7.31 12.66 -31.28
CA VAL A 457 -7.76 13.49 -32.41
C VAL A 457 -7.32 12.86 -33.72
N THR A 458 -6.05 12.44 -33.82
CA THR A 458 -5.51 11.75 -34.99
C THR A 458 -6.25 10.45 -35.25
N TYR A 459 -6.51 9.64 -34.21
CA TYR A 459 -7.27 8.39 -34.34
C TYR A 459 -8.69 8.58 -34.86
N VAL A 460 -9.37 9.62 -34.38
CA VAL A 460 -10.75 9.93 -34.79
C VAL A 460 -10.80 10.54 -36.19
N ALA A 461 -9.86 11.41 -36.53
CA ALA A 461 -9.87 12.17 -37.78
C ALA A 461 -9.24 11.42 -38.97
N ALA A 462 -8.20 10.60 -38.74
CA ALA A 462 -7.44 9.93 -39.79
C ALA A 462 -7.93 8.49 -40.04
N PRO A 463 -8.35 8.14 -41.26
CA PRO A 463 -8.84 6.80 -41.58
C PRO A 463 -7.73 5.75 -41.78
N ALA A 464 -6.46 6.16 -41.83
CA ALA A 464 -5.30 5.32 -42.17
C ALA A 464 -5.14 4.10 -41.23
N PRO A 465 -4.97 2.87 -41.78
CA PRO A 465 -4.93 1.64 -40.98
C PRO A 465 -3.78 1.62 -39.96
N GLU A 466 -2.66 2.27 -40.26
CA GLU A 466 -1.49 2.40 -39.37
C GLU A 466 -1.88 3.13 -38.07
N VAL A 467 -2.68 4.20 -38.18
CA VAL A 467 -3.20 4.96 -37.03
C VAL A 467 -4.01 4.06 -36.09
N ARG A 468 -4.70 3.04 -36.63
CA ARG A 468 -5.47 2.08 -35.82
C ARG A 468 -4.58 1.27 -34.90
N GLN A 469 -3.41 0.88 -35.39
CA GLN A 469 -2.50 -0.05 -34.71
C GLN A 469 -1.53 0.71 -33.80
N ILE A 470 -1.02 1.86 -34.27
CA ILE A 470 0.05 2.60 -33.60
C ILE A 470 -0.47 3.47 -32.45
N VAL A 471 -1.61 4.15 -32.61
CA VAL A 471 -2.07 5.10 -31.58
C VAL A 471 -2.31 4.44 -30.21
N PRO A 472 -2.97 3.27 -30.08
CA PRO A 472 -3.11 2.61 -28.78
C PRO A 472 -1.75 2.28 -28.13
N LEU A 473 -0.77 1.87 -28.92
CA LEU A 473 0.59 1.61 -28.46
C LEU A 473 1.27 2.89 -27.96
N LEU A 474 1.15 3.98 -28.71
CA LEU A 474 1.69 5.29 -28.31
C LEU A 474 1.00 5.85 -27.06
N LEU A 475 -0.30 5.61 -26.88
CA LEU A 475 -1.02 6.00 -25.67
C LEU A 475 -0.47 5.26 -24.45
N LEU A 476 -0.32 3.93 -24.54
CA LEU A 476 0.27 3.13 -23.46
C LEU A 476 1.72 3.54 -23.18
N ALA A 477 2.54 3.72 -24.21
CA ALA A 477 3.91 4.19 -24.07
C ALA A 477 3.98 5.57 -23.42
N SER A 478 3.13 6.52 -23.82
CA SER A 478 3.08 7.86 -23.23
C SER A 478 2.63 7.82 -21.76
N ALA A 479 1.68 6.95 -21.43
CA ALA A 479 1.22 6.78 -20.05
C ALA A 479 2.28 6.13 -19.15
N LEU A 480 3.12 5.26 -19.73
CA LEU A 480 4.28 4.70 -19.04
C LEU A 480 5.37 5.75 -18.86
N ILE A 481 5.67 6.57 -19.87
CA ILE A 481 6.70 7.61 -19.81
C ILE A 481 6.33 8.67 -18.77
N PHE A 482 5.07 9.13 -18.77
CA PHE A 482 4.60 10.20 -17.90
C PHE A 482 3.59 9.68 -16.85
N PRO A 483 4.00 9.49 -15.59
CA PRO A 483 5.26 9.93 -14.96
C PRO A 483 6.33 8.85 -14.74
N THR A 484 6.01 7.56 -14.78
CA THR A 484 6.89 6.50 -14.24
C THR A 484 8.20 6.35 -15.01
N GLY A 485 8.18 6.49 -16.34
CA GLY A 485 9.39 6.44 -17.15
C GLY A 485 10.32 7.63 -16.91
N LEU A 486 9.78 8.82 -16.63
CA LEU A 486 10.58 9.95 -16.18
C LEU A 486 11.27 9.64 -14.85
N GLU A 487 10.59 9.01 -13.90
CA GLU A 487 11.20 8.60 -12.63
C GLU A 487 12.28 7.54 -12.84
N LEU A 488 11.98 6.47 -13.57
CA LEU A 488 12.95 5.42 -13.84
C LEU A 488 14.20 5.98 -14.53
N THR A 489 14.03 6.84 -15.54
CA THR A 489 15.17 7.47 -16.22
C THR A 489 15.88 8.50 -15.35
N ALA A 490 15.17 9.26 -14.50
CA ALA A 490 15.76 10.17 -13.53
C ALA A 490 16.71 9.44 -12.58
N THR A 491 16.26 8.30 -12.07
CA THR A 491 17.02 7.46 -11.13
C THR A 491 18.20 6.74 -11.80
N TRP A 492 18.03 6.21 -13.01
CA TRP A 492 19.11 5.50 -13.73
C TRP A 492 20.13 6.42 -14.41
N LEU A 493 19.71 7.59 -14.90
CA LEU A 493 20.58 8.52 -15.63
C LEU A 493 21.06 9.70 -14.75
N GLY A 494 20.67 9.76 -13.48
CA GLY A 494 21.19 10.70 -12.50
C GLY A 494 20.68 12.14 -12.62
N TRP A 495 19.46 12.36 -13.13
CA TRP A 495 18.87 13.69 -13.27
C TRP A 495 17.56 13.82 -12.46
N PRO A 496 17.60 14.44 -11.26
CA PRO A 496 16.43 14.49 -10.40
C PRO A 496 15.46 15.61 -10.81
N GLN A 497 14.16 15.29 -10.91
CA GLN A 497 13.09 16.28 -11.09
C GLN A 497 12.43 16.70 -9.76
N ASP A 498 12.43 15.81 -8.76
CA ASP A 498 11.83 16.04 -7.44
C ASP A 498 12.80 15.60 -6.32
N ARG A 499 12.92 16.42 -5.27
CA ARG A 499 13.87 16.18 -4.16
C ARG A 499 13.46 15.00 -3.28
N ALA A 500 12.17 14.69 -3.17
CA ALA A 500 11.69 13.59 -2.32
C ALA A 500 11.93 12.23 -2.98
N ILE A 501 11.71 12.11 -4.29
CA ILE A 501 12.07 10.90 -5.06
C ILE A 501 13.59 10.72 -5.14
N ALA A 502 14.34 11.80 -5.41
CA ALA A 502 15.79 11.72 -5.54
C ALA A 502 16.44 11.12 -4.28
N ARG A 503 15.98 11.49 -3.09
CA ARG A 503 16.52 10.97 -1.83
C ARG A 503 16.28 9.48 -1.57
N GLN A 504 15.30 8.87 -2.23
CA GLN A 504 14.90 7.48 -1.93
C GLN A 504 15.26 6.51 -3.04
N LEU A 505 15.24 6.97 -4.28
CA LEU A 505 15.47 6.15 -5.47
C LEU A 505 16.78 6.57 -6.16
N SER A 506 17.77 6.92 -5.36
CA SER A 506 19.17 7.06 -5.77
C SER A 506 20.07 6.51 -4.67
N HIS A 507 21.33 6.23 -5.01
CA HIS A 507 22.32 5.84 -4.02
C HIS A 507 22.57 7.00 -3.07
N ASP A 508 22.26 6.78 -1.79
CA ASP A 508 22.64 7.63 -0.69
C ASP A 508 23.53 6.79 0.23
N ALA A 509 24.85 6.92 0.05
CA ALA A 509 25.82 6.08 0.75
C ALA A 509 25.69 6.16 2.28
N SER A 510 25.26 7.32 2.81
CA SER A 510 25.06 7.48 4.26
C SER A 510 23.81 6.73 4.72
N ALA A 511 22.70 6.87 3.99
CA ALA A 511 21.46 6.20 4.34
C ALA A 511 21.56 4.67 4.15
N GLU A 512 22.21 4.22 3.08
CA GLU A 512 22.45 2.80 2.79
C GLU A 512 23.41 2.17 3.82
N ALA A 513 24.47 2.89 4.23
CA ALA A 513 25.33 2.43 5.33
C ALA A 513 24.59 2.35 6.66
N GLY A 514 23.80 3.38 7.01
CA GLY A 514 22.98 3.38 8.22
C GLY A 514 21.98 2.23 8.24
N LEU A 515 21.28 1.97 7.11
CA LEU A 515 20.39 0.81 6.97
C LEU A 515 21.14 -0.51 7.14
N ALA A 516 22.28 -0.65 6.46
CA ALA A 516 23.07 -1.87 6.51
C ALA A 516 23.46 -2.19 7.96
N GLU A 517 23.85 -1.17 8.73
CA GLU A 517 24.13 -1.29 10.16
C GLU A 517 22.88 -1.69 10.96
N GLU A 518 21.75 -1.01 10.78
CA GLU A 518 20.51 -1.26 11.54
C GLU A 518 19.96 -2.69 11.42
N VAL A 519 20.17 -3.34 10.28
CA VAL A 519 19.61 -4.68 10.03
C VAL A 519 20.56 -5.82 10.36
N LEU A 520 21.79 -5.54 10.82
CA LEU A 520 22.74 -6.57 11.25
C LEU A 520 22.22 -7.36 12.46
N ARG A 521 22.63 -8.62 12.60
CA ARG A 521 22.26 -9.44 13.78
C ARG A 521 23.28 -9.38 14.91
N ASN A 522 24.34 -8.60 14.70
CA ASN A 522 25.39 -8.30 15.65
C ASN A 522 25.71 -6.79 15.58
N ASP A 523 26.49 -6.32 16.55
CA ASP A 523 26.91 -4.93 16.68
C ASP A 523 28.40 -4.86 17.05
N PRO A 524 29.32 -5.17 16.10
CA PRO A 524 30.74 -5.35 16.39
C PRO A 524 31.39 -4.11 17.00
N GLY A 525 31.98 -4.24 18.19
CA GLY A 525 32.59 -3.15 18.94
C GLY A 525 31.59 -2.15 19.54
N GLY A 526 30.29 -2.41 19.41
CA GLY A 526 29.21 -1.60 19.92
C GLY A 526 28.61 -2.13 21.23
N ALA A 527 27.60 -1.44 21.73
CA ALA A 527 26.91 -1.85 22.95
C ALA A 527 26.13 -3.16 22.75
N GLY A 528 25.64 -3.44 21.54
CA GLY A 528 24.86 -4.62 21.22
C GLY A 528 25.69 -5.89 21.34
N GLU A 529 26.95 -5.92 20.89
CA GLU A 529 27.85 -7.07 21.08
C GLU A 529 28.08 -7.33 22.57
N PHE A 530 28.33 -6.27 23.36
CA PHE A 530 28.47 -6.39 24.81
C PHE A 530 27.20 -6.97 25.45
N LEU A 531 26.03 -6.42 25.14
CA LEU A 531 24.75 -6.86 25.70
C LEU A 531 24.40 -8.30 25.27
N GLN A 532 24.63 -8.68 24.01
CA GLN A 532 24.43 -10.06 23.55
C GLN A 532 25.33 -11.04 24.32
N ALA A 533 26.59 -10.65 24.60
CA ALA A 533 27.48 -11.46 25.42
C ALA A 533 26.99 -11.59 26.87
N GLN A 534 26.47 -10.51 27.48
CA GLN A 534 25.85 -10.58 28.81
C GLN A 534 24.61 -11.46 28.82
N GLN A 535 23.80 -11.43 27.76
CA GLN A 535 22.56 -12.20 27.68
C GLN A 535 22.86 -13.69 27.56
N ALA A 536 23.88 -14.04 26.77
CA ALA A 536 24.38 -15.40 26.67
C ALA A 536 24.96 -15.93 28.00
N ALA A 537 25.57 -15.05 28.81
CA ALA A 537 26.21 -15.43 30.06
C ALA A 537 25.26 -15.50 31.27
N THR A 538 24.29 -14.60 31.34
CA THR A 538 23.46 -14.38 32.54
C THR A 538 21.97 -14.61 32.33
N GLY A 539 21.54 -14.82 31.08
CA GLY A 539 20.12 -14.95 30.73
C GLY A 539 19.51 -13.63 30.29
N PRO A 540 18.18 -13.61 30.06
CA PRO A 540 17.48 -12.42 29.58
C PRO A 540 17.50 -11.30 30.62
N PHE A 541 17.59 -10.06 30.14
CA PHE A 541 17.50 -8.84 30.93
C PHE A 541 16.88 -7.75 30.05
N ARG A 542 16.49 -6.62 30.65
CA ARG A 542 16.06 -5.45 29.89
C ARG A 542 17.11 -4.34 29.88
N TYR A 543 17.13 -3.59 28.80
CA TYR A 543 17.92 -2.36 28.70
C TYR A 543 17.07 -1.16 28.25
N VAL A 544 17.65 0.03 28.40
CA VAL A 544 17.12 1.28 27.87
C VAL A 544 18.22 2.09 27.19
N GLY A 545 17.96 2.58 25.98
CA GLY A 545 18.82 3.54 25.28
C GLY A 545 18.42 4.98 25.59
N TYR A 546 19.38 5.84 25.91
CA TYR A 546 19.14 7.23 26.30
C TYR A 546 20.06 8.22 25.58
N GLY A 547 19.45 9.00 24.69
CA GLY A 547 20.09 10.07 23.92
C GLY A 547 19.63 11.48 24.28
N GLY A 548 18.90 11.65 25.39
CA GLY A 548 18.45 12.98 25.85
C GLY A 548 17.36 13.65 25.03
N VAL A 549 16.53 12.86 24.32
CA VAL A 549 15.37 13.40 23.59
C VAL A 549 14.45 14.15 24.56
N GLY A 550 14.05 15.37 24.17
CA GLY A 550 13.16 16.20 24.99
C GLY A 550 13.85 16.99 26.11
N PHE A 551 15.19 16.99 26.19
CA PHE A 551 15.90 17.80 27.18
C PHE A 551 15.70 19.31 26.93
N PRO A 552 15.24 20.10 27.93
CA PRO A 552 14.97 21.52 27.76
C PRO A 552 16.20 22.31 27.27
N GLY A 553 16.04 23.05 26.17
CA GLY A 553 17.09 23.90 25.61
C GLY A 553 18.12 23.17 24.72
N ASP A 554 17.97 21.86 24.48
CA ASP A 554 18.81 21.10 23.55
C ASP A 554 18.14 20.98 22.17
N GLU A 555 18.20 22.06 21.38
CA GLU A 555 17.58 22.10 20.04
C GLU A 555 18.12 21.02 19.09
N LEU A 556 19.38 20.61 19.26
CA LEU A 556 20.00 19.57 18.43
C LEU A 556 19.34 18.20 18.63
N ARG A 557 18.77 17.96 19.82
CA ARG A 557 18.13 16.69 20.19
C ARG A 557 16.62 16.85 20.46
N ALA A 558 16.02 17.93 19.97
CA ALA A 558 14.59 18.18 20.09
C ALA A 558 13.73 17.21 19.26
N SER A 559 14.27 16.66 18.17
CA SER A 559 13.61 15.61 17.39
C SER A 559 13.80 14.24 18.02
N ASN A 560 12.75 13.41 17.97
CA ASN A 560 12.77 12.08 18.56
C ASN A 560 13.69 11.10 17.80
N TYR A 561 13.91 9.92 18.40
CA TYR A 561 14.79 8.90 17.82
C TYR A 561 14.34 8.44 16.44
N MET A 562 13.03 8.45 16.15
CA MET A 562 12.47 8.05 14.84
C MET A 562 12.87 9.01 13.72
N GLN A 563 12.80 10.31 13.97
CA GLN A 563 13.21 11.33 13.02
C GLN A 563 14.71 11.29 12.78
N ARG A 564 15.48 10.97 13.83
CA ARG A 564 16.95 10.84 13.82
C ARG A 564 17.46 9.40 13.63
N ARG A 565 16.65 8.49 13.11
CA ARG A 565 16.97 7.04 13.03
C ARG A 565 18.25 6.64 12.27
N LEU A 566 18.82 7.54 11.47
CA LEU A 566 20.09 7.33 10.76
C LEU A 566 21.26 8.12 11.37
N ASP A 567 21.03 8.82 12.48
CA ASP A 567 22.07 9.51 13.24
C ASP A 567 22.89 8.45 13.98
N PRO A 568 24.21 8.34 13.73
CA PRO A 568 25.06 7.31 14.36
C PRO A 568 24.96 7.27 15.88
N ALA A 569 24.75 8.41 16.53
CA ALA A 569 24.56 8.47 17.98
C ALA A 569 23.27 7.77 18.41
N VAL A 570 22.19 7.86 17.62
CA VAL A 570 20.91 7.18 17.89
C VAL A 570 21.00 5.69 17.57
N GLN A 571 21.67 5.30 16.48
CA GLN A 571 21.86 3.89 16.12
C GLN A 571 22.61 3.12 17.22
N ALA A 572 23.64 3.75 17.80
CA ALA A 572 24.43 3.18 18.88
C ALA A 572 23.64 2.98 20.19
N LEU A 573 22.48 3.63 20.36
CA LEU A 573 21.59 3.42 21.51
C LEU A 573 20.74 2.15 21.38
N LEU A 574 20.77 1.50 20.21
CA LEU A 574 20.02 0.29 19.90
C LEU A 574 18.50 0.47 20.05
N VAL A 575 17.98 1.65 19.74
CA VAL A 575 16.53 1.96 19.75
C VAL A 575 15.91 1.74 18.36
N ASN A 576 14.65 2.15 18.15
CA ASN A 576 13.98 2.11 16.85
C ASN A 576 13.89 0.70 16.21
N GLY A 577 13.74 -0.35 17.03
CA GLY A 577 13.59 -1.72 16.54
C GLY A 577 14.92 -2.47 16.31
N ARG A 578 16.06 -1.82 16.55
CA ARG A 578 17.39 -2.45 16.49
C ARG A 578 17.52 -3.65 17.43
N SER A 579 16.92 -3.56 18.61
CA SER A 579 16.75 -4.65 19.59
C SER A 579 16.23 -5.96 18.97
N VAL A 580 15.25 -5.87 18.07
CA VAL A 580 14.61 -7.03 17.44
C VAL A 580 15.60 -7.80 16.56
N PHE A 581 16.49 -7.11 15.85
CA PHE A 581 17.52 -7.74 15.03
C PHE A 581 18.62 -8.40 15.88
N LEU A 582 18.97 -7.77 17.00
CA LEU A 582 19.98 -8.24 17.94
C LEU A 582 19.45 -9.32 18.91
N GLY A 583 18.14 -9.50 19.01
CA GLY A 583 17.51 -10.40 19.98
C GLY A 583 17.67 -9.93 21.43
N LEU A 584 17.72 -8.62 21.65
CA LEU A 584 17.81 -7.97 22.96
C LEU A 584 16.44 -7.42 23.38
N ASP A 585 16.18 -7.32 24.68
CA ASP A 585 14.88 -6.83 25.18
C ASP A 585 14.99 -5.37 25.67
N GLU A 586 14.32 -4.44 24.98
CA GLU A 586 14.27 -3.04 25.39
C GLU A 586 12.91 -2.65 25.99
N ILE A 587 12.92 -1.59 26.80
CA ILE A 587 11.69 -1.02 27.39
C ILE A 587 11.05 0.09 26.52
N GLN A 588 11.62 0.41 25.37
CA GLN A 588 11.15 1.49 24.50
C GLN A 588 10.60 0.93 23.18
N GLY A 589 10.09 1.82 22.32
CA GLY A 589 9.74 1.44 20.97
C GLY A 589 8.85 2.45 20.24
N TYR A 590 8.55 2.10 18.99
CA TYR A 590 7.58 2.79 18.14
C TYR A 590 6.52 1.80 17.65
N ASN A 591 5.26 2.06 18.00
CA ASN A 591 4.05 1.34 17.58
C ASN A 591 2.83 2.19 18.02
N PRO A 592 1.88 2.51 17.11
CA PRO A 592 0.63 3.17 17.49
C PRO A 592 -0.25 2.34 18.44
N LEU A 593 -0.11 1.00 18.43
CA LEU A 593 -0.88 0.10 19.28
C LEU A 593 -0.04 -0.38 20.46
N GLN A 594 -0.27 0.20 21.64
CA GLN A 594 0.44 -0.14 22.87
C GLN A 594 -0.55 -0.56 23.94
N LEU A 595 -0.19 -1.53 24.79
CA LEU A 595 -1.03 -1.91 25.93
C LEU A 595 -1.26 -0.67 26.81
N GLN A 596 -2.51 -0.38 27.14
CA GLN A 596 -2.89 0.84 27.85
C GLN A 596 -2.16 0.94 29.21
N ARG A 597 -2.04 -0.19 29.90
CA ARG A 597 -1.29 -0.28 31.17
C ARG A 597 0.19 0.09 31.01
N TYR A 598 0.79 -0.20 29.86
CA TYR A 598 2.17 0.16 29.58
C TYR A 598 2.30 1.66 29.31
N VAL A 599 1.37 2.23 28.54
CA VAL A 599 1.30 3.68 28.31
C VAL A 599 1.16 4.43 29.64
N GLU A 600 0.22 4.03 30.49
CA GLU A 600 0.03 4.62 31.82
C GLU A 600 1.28 4.53 32.69
N PHE A 601 1.96 3.38 32.65
CA PHE A 601 3.21 3.19 33.38
C PHE A 601 4.31 4.12 32.89
N VAL A 602 4.53 4.21 31.57
CA VAL A 602 5.56 5.06 30.97
C VAL A 602 5.24 6.54 31.20
N THR A 603 3.97 6.95 31.09
CA THR A 603 3.52 8.30 31.42
C THR A 603 3.76 8.62 32.89
N ALA A 604 3.46 7.70 33.81
CA ALA A 604 3.75 7.90 35.24
C ALA A 604 5.26 7.96 35.52
N MET A 605 6.05 7.13 34.83
CA MET A 605 7.51 7.11 34.94
C MET A 605 8.11 8.44 34.49
N ASN A 606 7.71 8.96 33.33
CA ASN A 606 8.21 10.22 32.80
C ASN A 606 7.52 11.46 33.41
N GLY A 607 6.38 11.32 34.08
CA GLY A 607 5.59 12.45 34.58
C GLY A 607 4.89 13.28 33.49
N GLU A 608 4.97 12.86 32.23
CA GLU A 608 4.31 13.51 31.10
C GLU A 608 3.88 12.51 30.01
N GLY A 609 2.84 12.88 29.25
CA GLY A 609 2.35 12.13 28.10
C GLY A 609 3.30 12.23 26.91
N GLN A 610 3.30 11.20 26.06
CA GLN A 610 4.05 11.16 24.81
C GLN A 610 3.12 11.02 23.62
N ASP A 611 3.66 11.23 22.42
CA ASP A 611 2.97 10.84 21.19
C ASP A 611 2.60 9.34 21.27
N TYR A 612 1.36 9.02 20.93
CA TYR A 612 0.79 7.68 21.11
C TYR A 612 1.50 6.58 20.29
N HIS A 613 2.32 6.94 19.31
CA HIS A 613 3.14 5.98 18.59
C HIS A 613 4.42 5.60 19.34
N THR A 614 4.83 6.34 20.37
CA THR A 614 6.15 6.20 20.98
C THR A 614 6.07 5.96 22.48
N ALA A 615 7.01 5.17 22.99
CA ALA A 615 7.29 5.09 24.42
C ALA A 615 8.79 5.22 24.63
N PHE A 616 9.26 6.43 24.93
CA PHE A 616 10.66 6.70 25.24
C PHE A 616 10.86 7.01 26.72
N LEU A 617 12.09 6.82 27.21
CA LEU A 617 12.55 7.37 28.47
C LEU A 617 12.91 8.84 28.25
N LEU A 618 12.22 9.73 28.97
CA LEU A 618 12.41 11.17 28.90
C LEU A 618 13.28 11.66 30.07
N PRO A 619 13.87 12.87 29.99
CA PRO A 619 14.73 13.42 31.03
C PRO A 619 14.10 13.38 32.43
N SER A 620 12.81 13.72 32.54
CA SER A 620 12.04 13.67 33.78
C SER A 620 11.89 12.26 34.37
N GLY A 621 11.93 11.21 33.54
CA GLY A 621 11.83 9.82 33.98
C GLY A 621 13.14 9.20 34.46
N THR A 622 14.29 9.84 34.20
CA THR A 622 15.62 9.28 34.52
C THR A 622 15.88 9.08 36.02
N SER A 623 15.23 9.87 36.86
CA SER A 623 15.30 9.76 38.33
C SER A 623 14.10 9.04 38.95
N SER A 624 13.18 8.55 38.11
CA SER A 624 11.94 7.93 38.56
C SER A 624 12.21 6.54 39.13
N PRO A 625 11.72 6.21 40.35
CA PRO A 625 11.84 4.86 40.89
C PRO A 625 11.03 3.82 40.09
N LEU A 626 10.11 4.28 39.22
CA LEU A 626 9.38 3.39 38.32
C LEU A 626 10.29 2.78 37.26
N LEU A 627 11.42 3.41 36.91
CA LEU A 627 12.37 2.82 35.96
C LEU A 627 12.92 1.47 36.46
N ASP A 628 13.16 1.35 37.76
CA ASP A 628 13.68 0.12 38.38
C ASP A 628 12.62 -1.01 38.39
N LEU A 629 11.32 -0.67 38.40
CA LEU A 629 10.25 -1.67 38.34
C LEU A 629 10.12 -2.36 36.97
N LEU A 630 10.72 -1.80 35.92
CA LEU A 630 10.83 -2.46 34.61
C LEU A 630 11.99 -3.46 34.53
N ASP A 631 12.74 -3.63 35.62
CA ASP A 631 13.89 -4.54 35.69
C ASP A 631 14.96 -4.19 34.65
N VAL A 632 15.21 -2.88 34.49
CA VAL A 632 16.23 -2.35 33.58
C VAL A 632 17.61 -2.57 34.20
N ARG A 633 18.33 -3.56 33.68
CA ARG A 633 19.68 -3.87 34.15
C ARG A 633 20.73 -2.96 33.51
N TYR A 634 20.58 -2.65 32.23
CA TYR A 634 21.55 -1.84 31.48
C TYR A 634 20.95 -0.55 30.92
N VAL A 635 21.69 0.55 31.06
CA VAL A 635 21.37 1.85 30.46
C VAL A 635 22.46 2.19 29.46
N VAL A 636 22.11 2.29 28.18
CA VAL A 636 23.00 2.67 27.08
C VAL A 636 22.86 4.18 26.86
N VAL A 637 23.90 4.96 27.14
CA VAL A 637 23.86 6.43 27.12
C VAL A 637 24.74 6.97 26.00
N ASP A 638 24.24 7.94 25.24
CA ASP A 638 25.02 8.71 24.24
C ASP A 638 26.23 9.36 24.93
N ALA A 639 27.44 8.97 24.52
CA ALA A 639 28.70 9.43 25.12
C ALA A 639 28.99 10.92 24.88
N SER A 640 28.31 11.56 23.93
CA SER A 640 28.43 12.99 23.64
C SER A 640 27.69 13.88 24.64
N LEU A 641 26.85 13.30 25.50
CA LEU A 641 26.07 14.05 26.49
C LEU A 641 26.94 14.52 27.68
N PRO A 642 26.76 15.77 28.15
CA PRO A 642 27.49 16.28 29.32
C PRO A 642 27.23 15.41 30.55
N GLN A 643 28.32 14.94 31.17
CA GLN A 643 28.25 13.95 32.26
C GLN A 643 27.75 14.52 33.58
N ASP A 644 27.70 15.84 33.69
CA ASP A 644 27.18 16.64 34.80
C ASP A 644 25.73 17.09 34.58
N ARG A 645 25.13 16.78 33.43
CA ARG A 645 23.71 17.04 33.16
C ARG A 645 22.84 16.21 34.11
N GLU A 646 21.80 16.82 34.66
CA GLU A 646 20.99 16.25 35.75
C GLU A 646 20.41 14.87 35.44
N ASP A 647 19.87 14.70 34.24
CA ASP A 647 19.31 13.44 33.73
C ASP A 647 20.37 12.34 33.59
N ILE A 648 21.58 12.70 33.17
CA ILE A 648 22.72 11.76 33.07
C ILE A 648 23.25 11.40 34.45
N ALA A 649 23.35 12.38 35.35
CA ALA A 649 23.74 12.15 36.74
C ALA A 649 22.76 11.20 37.44
N ALA A 650 21.46 11.35 37.19
CA ALA A 650 20.40 10.46 37.70
C ALA A 650 20.56 9.02 37.18
N LEU A 651 20.76 8.82 35.87
CA LEU A 651 20.96 7.49 35.30
C LEU A 651 22.20 6.77 35.84
N ARG A 652 23.23 7.52 36.25
CA ARG A 652 24.46 6.97 36.81
C ARG A 652 24.36 6.63 38.30
N GLN A 653 23.36 7.16 39.00
CA GLN A 653 23.19 6.90 40.42
C GLN A 653 22.86 5.41 40.65
N GLY A 654 23.65 4.73 41.49
CA GLY A 654 23.50 3.28 41.74
C GLY A 654 23.84 2.39 40.55
N ARG A 655 24.53 2.92 39.52
CA ARG A 655 24.94 2.16 38.34
C ARG A 655 26.42 2.36 38.02
N ARG A 656 27.13 1.25 37.75
CA ARG A 656 28.55 1.27 37.37
C ARG A 656 28.70 1.24 35.85
N ALA A 657 29.68 1.97 35.31
CA ALA A 657 30.01 1.85 33.88
C ALA A 657 30.70 0.51 33.61
N VAL A 658 30.15 -0.29 32.69
CA VAL A 658 30.63 -1.65 32.37
C VAL A 658 31.14 -1.79 30.94
N PHE A 659 30.75 -0.87 30.05
CA PHE A 659 31.25 -0.80 28.68
C PHE A 659 31.31 0.65 28.24
N ARG A 660 32.28 0.98 27.39
CA ARG A 660 32.45 2.31 26.81
C ARG A 660 33.15 2.22 25.46
N ASN A 661 32.63 2.96 24.49
CA ASN A 661 33.33 3.30 23.27
C ASN A 661 33.16 4.81 22.98
N ASP A 662 33.48 5.25 21.76
CA ASP A 662 33.39 6.66 21.37
C ASP A 662 31.93 7.15 21.22
N ALA A 663 30.97 6.24 20.98
CA ALA A 663 29.58 6.58 20.74
C ALA A 663 28.70 6.47 22.00
N VAL A 664 28.95 5.47 22.86
CA VAL A 664 28.09 5.17 24.01
C VAL A 664 28.85 4.72 25.25
N VAL A 665 28.21 4.93 26.41
CA VAL A 665 28.60 4.37 27.70
C VAL A 665 27.46 3.49 28.22
N VAL A 666 27.75 2.26 28.62
CA VAL A 666 26.76 1.35 29.20
C VAL A 666 26.95 1.29 30.71
N HIS A 667 25.86 1.56 31.43
CA HIS A 667 25.79 1.49 32.88
C HIS A 667 24.99 0.26 33.32
N GLU A 668 25.51 -0.51 34.27
CA GLU A 668 24.84 -1.67 34.88
C GLU A 668 24.35 -1.32 36.28
N SER A 669 23.12 -1.70 36.63
CA SER A 669 22.58 -1.60 37.99
C SER A 669 23.40 -2.38 39.00
N GLU A 670 23.72 -1.78 40.16
CA GLU A 670 24.50 -2.43 41.22
C GLU A 670 23.70 -3.51 41.99
N ASP A 671 22.37 -3.47 41.91
CA ASP A 671 21.44 -4.39 42.58
C ASP A 671 20.99 -5.58 41.68
N GLY A 672 21.66 -5.80 40.55
CA GLY A 672 21.32 -6.81 39.52
C GLY A 672 21.71 -8.25 39.83
#